data_AF-A0A2K5PWF5-F1
#
_entry.id   AF-A0A2K5PWF5-F1
#
_cell.length_a   1.000
_cell.length_b   1.000
_cell.length_c   1.000
_cell.angle_alpha   90.00
_cell.angle_beta   90.00
_cell.angle_gamma   90.00
#
_symmetry.space_group_name_H-M   'P 1'
#
loop_
_entity.id
_entity.type
_entity.pdbx_description
1 polymer ?
#
loop_
_entity_poly.entity_id
_entity_poly.type
_entity_poly.pdbx_seq_one_letter_code
_entity_poly.pdbx_strand_id
1 'polypeptide(L)'
;MAHRGPLRAPKGPGPAARAPNPGAPPPQRSRPLLLLLLLLGACGAAGRSPEPEPGRLGPRAQLTRVPRSPPAGRAEAGGSEDRRARGTEPRVPGPSPGPAPSPGEDSAPAAGNRRWERAAPPAGAASRAQVSLISTSFVLKGDATHNQAMVHWTGENSSVILILTKYYHADMGKVLESSLWRSSDFGTSYTKLTLQPGVTTVIDNFYICPTNKRKVILVSSSLSDRDQSLFLSADEGATFQKQPIPFFVETLIFHPKEEDKILAYTKESKLYVSSDLGKKWTLLQERVTKDHVFWAVSGVDADPDLVHVEAQDLSGGFRYVTCPIHSCSEKTLTAPFAGPIDQGSLTVQDNYIFFKATSANRTKYYVSYRRNEFVLMKLPKYALPKDLQIISTDESQVFVAVQEWYQVDTYNLYQSDPRGVHYALALEDVRSSRQAEESVLIDILEVRGVKGVFLANQKIDGKVMTLITYNKGRDWDYLRPPSMDMNGKPTNCKPPDCHLHLHLRWADNPYVSGTVHTKDTAPGLIMGAGNLGSQLVEYKEEMYITSDCGYTWRQVFEEEHHILYLDHGGVIVAIKDTSIPLKILKFSVDEGLTWSTHNFTSTSVFVDGLLSEPGDETLVMTVFGHISFRSDWELVKVDFRPSFSRQCSEEDYRSWDLSNLQGDRCIMGQERSFRKRKSTSWCIKGRSFTSALTSRVCECRDSDFLCDYGFERSPSSESNTNKCSANFWFNPLSPPDDCTLGQTYTSSLGYRKVVSNMCEGGVDLQQGPVQLQCPLTPPRGLQVSIQGEAVAVRPGEDVLFVVRQEQGDVLTTKYQVDLGDGFKAMYVNLTLTGEPIRHRYESPGIYRVSVRAENMAGHDEAVLFVQVNSPLQALYLEVVPVVGINQEVNLTAVLLPLNPNLTVFYWWIGHSLQPLLSLDNSVTTRFSNTGEVRVTVQAACGNSVLQDSRVLRVLDQFQVMPLEFSKELDAYNPNTPEWREDVGLVVTRLLSKETSVPEELLVTVVKPGLPTLADLYVLLPPPRPTRKRSLSSDKRLAAIQQVLNAQKISFLLRGGVRVLVALRDTGTGVQRLGGGGGYWAVVVLFVIGLFAAGAFILYKFKRKRPGRTVYAQMHNEKEQEMTSPVSHSEDVQGAVQGNHSGVVLSINSREMHSYLVS
;
A
#
# COMPACT_ATOMS: atom_id res chain seq x y z
N MET A 1 -25.68 -2.41 65.26
CA MET A 1 -26.89 -1.89 65.94
C MET A 1 -27.94 -1.72 64.84
N ALA A 2 -29.03 -2.50 64.80
CA ALA A 2 -30.31 -2.23 65.49
C ALA A 2 -30.89 -0.86 65.10
N HIS A 3 -32.09 -0.71 64.52
CA HIS A 3 -33.29 -1.58 64.40
C HIS A 3 -34.07 -1.20 63.09
N ARG A 4 -35.22 -1.76 62.64
CA ARG A 4 -36.24 -2.70 63.16
C ARG A 4 -36.96 -3.45 61.99
N GLY A 5 -38.08 -4.15 62.25
CA GLY A 5 -39.05 -4.68 61.25
C GLY A 5 -40.48 -4.17 61.53
N PRO A 6 -41.60 -4.89 61.20
CA PRO A 6 -41.65 -6.32 60.80
C PRO A 6 -42.79 -6.81 59.82
N LEU A 7 -42.63 -8.06 59.34
CA LEU A 7 -43.65 -9.12 59.12
C LEU A 7 -45.01 -8.86 58.40
N ARG A 8 -45.31 -9.65 57.34
CA ARG A 8 -46.20 -10.85 57.41
C ARG A 8 -46.29 -11.69 56.12
N ALA A 9 -46.54 -12.99 56.30
CA ALA A 9 -47.08 -13.98 55.35
C ALA A 9 -48.49 -14.43 55.89
N PRO A 10 -49.23 -15.48 55.42
CA PRO A 10 -48.89 -16.57 54.46
C PRO A 10 -50.05 -17.09 53.55
N LYS A 11 -49.87 -18.31 52.96
CA LYS A 11 -50.85 -19.35 52.49
C LYS A 11 -50.98 -19.62 50.98
N GLY A 12 -51.00 -20.92 50.62
CA GLY A 12 -51.64 -21.50 49.42
C GLY A 12 -53.06 -22.01 49.72
N PRO A 13 -53.73 -22.81 48.85
CA PRO A 13 -53.24 -24.11 48.35
C PRO A 13 -53.56 -24.42 46.84
N GLY A 14 -53.38 -25.69 46.39
CA GLY A 14 -53.76 -26.20 45.05
C GLY A 14 -55.22 -26.71 44.93
N PRO A 15 -55.60 -27.66 44.02
CA PRO A 15 -54.74 -28.70 43.40
C PRO A 15 -55.04 -29.17 41.92
N ALA A 16 -54.23 -30.13 41.44
CA ALA A 16 -54.56 -31.30 40.58
C ALA A 16 -54.83 -31.23 39.03
N ALA A 17 -53.89 -31.80 38.25
CA ALA A 17 -54.03 -33.06 37.45
C ALA A 17 -53.76 -33.11 35.92
N ARG A 18 -53.08 -34.21 35.51
CA ARG A 18 -52.94 -34.88 34.18
C ARG A 18 -51.96 -34.35 33.09
N ALA A 19 -51.42 -35.32 32.34
CA ALA A 19 -50.61 -35.25 31.11
C ALA A 19 -51.26 -36.20 30.04
N PRO A 20 -50.83 -36.30 28.74
CA PRO A 20 -49.51 -36.85 28.34
C PRO A 20 -48.90 -36.33 26.99
N ASN A 21 -47.76 -36.91 26.57
CA ASN A 21 -47.18 -36.93 25.20
C ASN A 21 -47.87 -38.02 24.30
N PRO A 22 -47.56 -38.29 23.00
CA PRO A 22 -46.44 -37.82 22.12
C PRO A 22 -46.74 -37.49 20.62
N GLY A 23 -45.75 -36.97 19.87
CA GLY A 23 -45.21 -37.59 18.62
C GLY A 23 -45.86 -37.47 17.20
N ALA A 24 -45.10 -36.84 16.27
CA ALA A 24 -44.87 -37.21 14.84
C ALA A 24 -45.91 -36.91 13.69
N PRO A 25 -45.49 -36.90 12.39
CA PRO A 25 -46.24 -36.36 11.20
C PRO A 25 -46.53 -37.46 10.10
N PRO A 26 -46.68 -37.27 8.74
CA PRO A 26 -46.79 -36.10 7.84
C PRO A 26 -48.02 -36.05 6.81
N PRO A 27 -47.94 -36.22 5.44
CA PRO A 27 -48.34 -35.16 4.45
C PRO A 27 -49.28 -35.59 3.26
N GLN A 28 -49.59 -34.69 2.28
CA GLN A 28 -49.55 -34.90 0.78
C GLN A 28 -50.38 -33.90 -0.13
N ARG A 29 -50.08 -33.90 -1.46
CA ARG A 29 -50.87 -33.45 -2.68
C ARG A 29 -50.83 -31.95 -3.10
N SER A 30 -51.01 -31.52 -4.37
CA SER A 30 -50.80 -32.10 -5.74
C SER A 30 -50.93 -31.03 -6.88
N ARG A 31 -50.43 -31.31 -8.12
CA ARG A 31 -50.66 -30.54 -9.40
C ARG A 31 -51.93 -31.05 -10.17
N PRO A 32 -52.28 -30.75 -11.47
CA PRO A 32 -51.65 -29.96 -12.58
C PRO A 32 -52.60 -29.19 -13.57
N LEU A 33 -52.06 -28.81 -14.77
CA LEU A 33 -52.71 -28.32 -16.03
C LEU A 33 -53.13 -26.82 -16.04
N LEU A 34 -53.12 -26.06 -17.15
CA LEU A 34 -52.99 -26.23 -18.63
C LEU A 34 -51.85 -25.25 -19.15
N LEU A 35 -51.41 -24.98 -20.41
CA LEU A 35 -51.38 -25.50 -21.81
C LEU A 35 -50.12 -24.81 -22.48
N LEU A 36 -49.84 -24.41 -23.76
CA LEU A 36 -50.31 -24.56 -25.16
C LEU A 36 -49.18 -24.15 -26.17
N LEU A 37 -48.54 -25.10 -26.90
CA LEU A 37 -47.81 -24.94 -28.21
C LEU A 37 -46.63 -23.92 -28.31
N LEU A 38 -45.65 -23.90 -29.25
CA LEU A 38 -44.96 -24.81 -30.21
C LEU A 38 -43.62 -24.08 -30.61
N LEU A 39 -42.61 -24.57 -31.36
CA LEU A 39 -42.40 -25.78 -32.18
C LEU A 39 -40.91 -26.25 -32.14
N LEU A 40 -40.35 -26.69 -33.28
CA LEU A 40 -39.01 -27.24 -33.61
C LEU A 40 -38.03 -26.17 -34.17
N GLY A 41 -36.72 -26.40 -34.35
CA GLY A 41 -35.85 -27.59 -34.18
C GLY A 41 -34.80 -27.69 -35.32
N ALA A 42 -33.92 -28.69 -35.44
CA ALA A 42 -33.43 -29.73 -34.52
C ALA A 42 -32.24 -30.50 -35.18
N CYS A 43 -31.22 -30.91 -34.39
CA CYS A 43 -30.17 -31.90 -34.71
C CYS A 43 -29.19 -31.56 -35.88
N GLY A 44 -27.94 -32.05 -35.94
CA GLY A 44 -27.20 -33.08 -35.18
C GLY A 44 -26.44 -34.00 -36.19
N ALA A 45 -25.32 -34.67 -35.90
CA ALA A 45 -24.48 -34.78 -34.70
C ALA A 45 -23.09 -35.42 -35.06
N ALA A 46 -22.19 -35.60 -34.07
CA ALA A 46 -20.92 -36.38 -34.11
C ALA A 46 -19.78 -35.86 -35.04
N GLY A 47 -18.49 -35.87 -34.72
CA GLY A 47 -17.68 -36.46 -33.65
C GLY A 47 -16.22 -36.64 -34.14
N ARG A 48 -15.26 -36.79 -33.20
CA ARG A 48 -13.80 -37.08 -33.36
C ARG A 48 -12.85 -35.93 -33.79
N SER A 49 -11.77 -35.80 -33.02
CA SER A 49 -10.44 -35.24 -33.37
C SER A 49 -9.66 -36.20 -34.32
N PRO A 50 -8.50 -35.84 -34.94
CA PRO A 50 -7.56 -34.76 -34.59
C PRO A 50 -7.15 -33.85 -35.78
N GLU A 51 -6.04 -33.10 -35.60
CA GLU A 51 -5.21 -32.43 -36.63
C GLU A 51 -4.87 -33.34 -37.84
N PRO A 52 -4.50 -32.81 -39.05
CA PRO A 52 -3.74 -31.57 -39.26
C PRO A 52 -4.16 -30.67 -40.47
N GLU A 53 -3.36 -29.62 -40.74
CA GLU A 53 -3.21 -28.98 -42.07
C GLU A 53 -2.87 -30.03 -43.17
N PRO A 54 -3.15 -29.81 -44.49
CA PRO A 54 -2.99 -28.51 -45.19
C PRO A 54 -3.93 -28.18 -46.39
N GLY A 55 -3.80 -26.95 -46.92
CA GLY A 55 -3.48 -26.74 -48.35
C GLY A 55 -4.53 -26.89 -49.49
N ARG A 56 -5.20 -25.77 -49.83
CA ARG A 56 -5.52 -25.27 -51.20
C ARG A 56 -6.25 -26.14 -52.26
N LEU A 57 -7.40 -25.61 -52.71
CA LEU A 57 -7.64 -25.14 -54.11
C LEU A 57 -8.29 -23.73 -54.02
N GLY A 58 -8.19 -22.77 -54.96
CA GLY A 58 -7.53 -22.69 -56.27
C GLY A 58 -8.53 -22.54 -57.44
N PRO A 59 -8.28 -21.76 -58.54
CA PRO A 59 -7.19 -20.79 -58.78
C PRO A 59 -7.55 -19.50 -59.61
N ARG A 60 -6.54 -18.60 -59.80
CA ARG A 60 -6.40 -17.51 -60.84
C ARG A 60 -7.32 -16.26 -60.74
N ALA A 61 -6.90 -15.03 -61.09
CA ALA A 61 -5.64 -14.44 -61.62
C ALA A 61 -5.46 -12.99 -61.04
N GLN A 62 -4.28 -12.50 -60.58
CA GLN A 62 -3.08 -11.99 -61.32
C GLN A 62 -3.34 -10.72 -62.17
N LEU A 63 -2.56 -9.61 -62.20
CA LEU A 63 -1.22 -9.19 -61.68
C LEU A 63 -1.32 -7.74 -61.08
N THR A 64 -0.56 -7.21 -60.08
CA THR A 64 0.88 -6.78 -59.97
C THR A 64 1.39 -5.83 -61.09
N ARG A 65 2.23 -4.78 -60.88
CA ARG A 65 3.10 -4.35 -59.74
C ARG A 65 3.54 -2.83 -59.81
N VAL A 66 3.72 -2.20 -58.64
CA VAL A 66 4.67 -1.12 -58.17
C VAL A 66 5.95 -0.88 -59.03
N PRO A 67 6.61 0.34 -59.16
CA PRO A 67 6.90 1.41 -58.14
C PRO A 67 7.05 2.93 -58.54
N ARG A 68 7.39 3.77 -57.53
CA ARG A 68 8.27 5.01 -57.52
C ARG A 68 7.70 6.44 -57.77
N SER A 69 8.50 7.43 -57.34
CA SER A 69 8.29 8.90 -57.18
C SER A 69 9.57 9.69 -57.58
N PRO A 70 9.65 11.05 -57.55
CA PRO A 70 8.63 12.12 -57.56
C PRO A 70 8.59 12.81 -58.97
N PRO A 71 9.09 14.04 -59.34
CA PRO A 71 9.71 15.19 -58.64
C PRO A 71 8.83 16.50 -58.70
N ALA A 72 9.36 17.68 -59.11
CA ALA A 72 8.68 19.00 -59.08
C ALA A 72 9.12 19.98 -60.22
N GLY A 73 8.33 21.04 -60.47
CA GLY A 73 8.63 22.23 -61.29
C GLY A 73 7.46 23.25 -61.21
N ARG A 74 7.58 24.59 -61.11
CA ARG A 74 8.35 25.67 -61.79
C ARG A 74 7.78 26.20 -63.12
N ALA A 75 6.96 27.26 -63.00
CA ALA A 75 7.00 28.58 -63.68
C ALA A 75 6.96 28.74 -65.23
N GLU A 76 6.28 29.82 -65.65
CA GLU A 76 6.36 30.55 -66.95
C GLU A 76 5.87 29.81 -68.24
N ALA A 77 5.47 30.47 -69.35
CA ALA A 77 4.81 31.78 -69.58
C ALA A 77 4.36 31.95 -71.07
N GLY A 78 3.37 32.82 -71.35
CA GLY A 78 3.22 33.51 -72.66
C GLY A 78 2.11 33.04 -73.63
N GLY A 79 1.63 33.98 -74.48
CA GLY A 79 0.63 33.75 -75.56
C GLY A 79 -0.82 34.14 -75.19
N SER A 80 -1.35 35.37 -75.31
CA SER A 80 -1.23 36.48 -76.30
C SER A 80 -2.11 36.36 -77.54
N GLU A 81 -3.26 37.07 -77.57
CA GLU A 81 -3.78 37.69 -78.81
C GLU A 81 -4.63 38.96 -78.56
N ASP A 82 -4.74 39.79 -79.61
CA ASP A 82 -5.27 41.18 -79.73
C ASP A 82 -6.84 41.25 -79.82
N ARG A 83 -7.61 42.38 -79.79
CA ARG A 83 -7.42 43.85 -79.72
C ARG A 83 -8.71 44.65 -79.42
N ARG A 84 -8.57 45.87 -78.84
CA ARG A 84 -9.38 47.14 -79.03
C ARG A 84 -10.87 47.20 -78.56
N ALA A 85 -11.46 48.36 -78.22
CA ALA A 85 -10.96 49.70 -77.78
C ALA A 85 -12.09 50.68 -77.33
N ARG A 86 -11.79 51.64 -76.42
CA ARG A 86 -12.61 52.82 -75.94
C ARG A 86 -13.94 52.42 -75.23
N GLY A 87 -14.63 53.19 -74.38
CA GLY A 87 -14.54 54.53 -73.74
C GLY A 87 -15.88 54.77 -72.96
N THR A 88 -16.17 55.80 -72.14
CA THR A 88 -15.47 57.03 -71.69
C THR A 88 -16.13 57.56 -70.38
N GLU A 89 -15.47 58.44 -69.61
CA GLU A 89 -15.97 59.21 -68.44
C GLU A 89 -16.82 60.47 -68.86
N PRO A 90 -17.29 61.42 -68.01
CA PRO A 90 -17.30 61.58 -66.52
C PRO A 90 -18.58 62.24 -65.85
N ARG A 91 -18.48 62.55 -64.53
CA ARG A 91 -18.93 63.78 -63.78
C ARG A 91 -19.89 63.68 -62.58
N VAL A 92 -19.73 64.66 -61.68
CA VAL A 92 -20.40 64.91 -60.37
C VAL A 92 -20.91 66.37 -60.33
N PRO A 93 -21.97 66.72 -59.57
CA PRO A 93 -21.87 67.53 -58.33
C PRO A 93 -22.86 67.03 -57.23
N GLY A 94 -23.09 67.60 -56.03
CA GLY A 94 -22.67 68.79 -55.27
C GLY A 94 -23.47 68.86 -53.92
N PRO A 95 -23.15 69.70 -52.90
CA PRO A 95 -23.46 69.36 -51.48
C PRO A 95 -24.18 70.39 -50.57
N SER A 96 -24.72 69.90 -49.42
CA SER A 96 -25.06 70.61 -48.15
C SER A 96 -26.33 71.52 -48.13
N PRO A 97 -26.86 72.02 -46.96
CA PRO A 97 -26.56 71.79 -45.51
C PRO A 97 -27.81 71.49 -44.61
N GLY A 98 -27.69 71.56 -43.25
CA GLY A 98 -28.78 71.42 -42.23
C GLY A 98 -29.50 72.74 -41.84
N PRO A 99 -30.16 72.93 -40.64
CA PRO A 99 -30.00 72.25 -39.32
C PRO A 99 -31.33 71.90 -38.54
N ALA A 100 -31.33 71.90 -37.19
CA ALA A 100 -32.38 71.47 -36.21
C ALA A 100 -33.20 72.68 -35.59
N PRO A 101 -33.91 72.68 -34.40
CA PRO A 101 -34.22 71.63 -33.36
C PRO A 101 -35.61 71.65 -32.59
N SER A 102 -35.95 70.56 -31.85
CA SER A 102 -36.71 70.49 -30.54
C SER A 102 -38.19 70.97 -30.41
N PRO A 103 -38.96 70.82 -29.28
CA PRO A 103 -38.99 69.83 -28.15
C PRO A 103 -40.44 69.27 -27.79
N GLY A 104 -40.57 68.47 -26.71
CA GLY A 104 -41.83 68.01 -26.03
C GLY A 104 -41.99 66.46 -25.97
N GLU A 105 -42.10 65.74 -24.84
CA GLU A 105 -43.16 65.69 -23.78
C GLU A 105 -44.50 65.07 -24.27
N ASP A 106 -45.14 64.07 -23.65
CA ASP A 106 -44.96 63.41 -22.33
C ASP A 106 -45.58 61.96 -22.26
N SER A 107 -45.41 61.26 -21.12
CA SER A 107 -46.12 60.07 -20.61
C SER A 107 -45.70 58.63 -21.05
N ALA A 108 -46.07 57.64 -20.22
CA ALA A 108 -45.55 56.25 -20.16
C ALA A 108 -46.71 55.22 -19.94
N PRO A 109 -46.51 53.87 -19.79
CA PRO A 109 -45.28 53.08 -19.76
C PRO A 109 -45.27 51.83 -20.70
N ALA A 110 -44.12 51.15 -20.83
CA ALA A 110 -43.97 49.89 -21.58
C ALA A 110 -42.95 48.92 -20.95
N ALA A 111 -43.02 47.63 -21.32
CA ALA A 111 -42.28 46.54 -20.67
C ALA A 111 -40.75 46.57 -20.90
N GLY A 112 -40.00 46.39 -19.81
CA GLY A 112 -38.53 46.50 -19.76
C GLY A 112 -37.76 45.30 -20.32
N ASN A 113 -37.77 45.13 -21.65
CA ASN A 113 -36.92 44.16 -22.34
C ASN A 113 -35.45 44.65 -22.30
N ARG A 114 -34.58 44.05 -21.46
CA ARG A 114 -33.16 44.46 -21.31
C ARG A 114 -32.34 44.08 -22.55
N ARG A 115 -32.31 44.98 -23.52
CA ARG A 115 -31.47 44.92 -24.72
C ARG A 115 -29.99 45.04 -24.34
N TRP A 116 -29.13 44.14 -24.81
CA TRP A 116 -27.67 44.32 -24.68
C TRP A 116 -27.22 45.51 -25.54
N GLU A 117 -26.53 46.47 -24.94
CA GLU A 117 -25.88 47.56 -25.68
C GLU A 117 -24.62 47.04 -26.38
N ARG A 118 -24.62 47.08 -27.72
CA ARG A 118 -23.42 46.87 -28.52
C ARG A 118 -22.75 48.23 -28.77
N ALA A 119 -21.66 48.49 -28.06
CA ALA A 119 -20.81 49.65 -28.30
C ALA A 119 -19.31 49.26 -28.25
N ALA A 120 -18.91 48.31 -29.11
CA ALA A 120 -17.50 48.07 -29.40
C ALA A 120 -17.05 49.07 -30.49
N PRO A 121 -16.11 50.00 -30.21
CA PRO A 121 -15.47 50.78 -31.27
C PRO A 121 -14.60 49.87 -32.14
N PRO A 122 -14.37 50.21 -33.42
CA PRO A 122 -13.53 49.42 -34.31
C PRO A 122 -12.06 49.40 -33.82
N ALA A 123 -11.33 48.36 -34.18
CA ALA A 123 -9.93 48.17 -33.80
C ALA A 123 -9.03 49.26 -34.40
N GLY A 124 -8.81 50.34 -33.64
CA GLY A 124 -8.04 51.51 -34.05
C GLY A 124 -7.18 52.07 -32.93
N ALA A 125 -5.93 51.63 -32.87
CA ALA A 125 -4.81 52.28 -32.18
C ALA A 125 -5.09 52.90 -30.79
N ALA A 126 -5.59 52.10 -29.84
CA ALA A 126 -5.26 52.37 -28.44
C ALA A 126 -3.72 52.38 -28.30
N SER A 127 -3.18 53.41 -27.66
CA SER A 127 -1.74 53.67 -27.67
C SER A 127 -0.94 52.51 -27.09
N ARG A 128 0.07 52.02 -27.84
CA ARG A 128 1.15 51.21 -27.26
C ARG A 128 1.92 52.08 -26.26
N ALA A 129 1.51 52.06 -25.00
CA ALA A 129 2.39 52.38 -23.88
C ALA A 129 3.55 51.37 -23.97
N GLN A 130 4.73 51.85 -24.37
CA GLN A 130 5.84 51.00 -24.75
C GLN A 130 6.45 50.40 -23.48
N VAL A 131 6.06 49.15 -23.16
CA VAL A 131 6.44 48.45 -21.93
C VAL A 131 7.96 48.52 -21.76
N SER A 132 8.39 49.13 -20.66
CA SER A 132 9.80 49.30 -20.31
C SER A 132 10.18 48.24 -19.28
N LEU A 133 11.04 47.31 -19.67
CA LEU A 133 11.59 46.28 -18.80
C LEU A 133 13.06 46.09 -19.15
N ILE A 134 13.85 45.66 -18.17
CA ILE A 134 15.29 45.44 -18.34
C ILE A 134 15.56 43.94 -18.26
N SER A 135 16.21 43.38 -19.27
CA SER A 135 16.82 42.06 -19.18
C SER A 135 18.35 42.18 -19.01
N THR A 136 18.96 41.22 -18.32
CA THR A 136 20.41 41.12 -18.19
C THR A 136 20.79 39.65 -18.08
N SER A 137 21.54 39.16 -19.06
CA SER A 137 22.04 37.78 -19.07
C SER A 137 23.46 37.69 -18.50
N PHE A 138 23.74 36.59 -17.81
CA PHE A 138 25.05 36.23 -17.28
C PHE A 138 25.30 34.75 -17.55
N VAL A 139 26.50 34.40 -18.01
CA VAL A 139 26.91 33.03 -18.31
C VAL A 139 27.92 32.56 -17.27
N LEU A 140 27.69 31.40 -16.65
CA LEU A 140 28.60 30.78 -15.68
C LEU A 140 29.79 30.17 -16.41
N LYS A 141 30.76 31.01 -16.82
CA LYS A 141 31.89 30.61 -17.66
C LYS A 141 32.79 29.58 -16.97
N GLY A 142 33.05 28.47 -17.66
CA GLY A 142 33.92 27.40 -17.14
C GLY A 142 33.19 26.49 -16.16
N ASP A 143 31.97 26.10 -16.53
CA ASP A 143 31.06 25.30 -15.72
C ASP A 143 30.32 24.22 -16.52
N ALA A 144 30.57 24.12 -17.83
CA ALA A 144 29.99 23.16 -18.79
C ALA A 144 30.25 21.65 -18.52
N THR A 145 30.80 21.26 -17.36
CA THR A 145 30.89 19.86 -16.90
C THR A 145 29.70 19.43 -16.05
N HIS A 146 28.94 20.35 -15.46
CA HIS A 146 27.84 20.06 -14.54
C HIS A 146 26.51 19.83 -15.27
N ASN A 147 25.74 18.80 -14.86
CA ASN A 147 24.45 18.44 -15.46
C ASN A 147 23.23 18.88 -14.63
N GLN A 148 23.42 19.36 -13.40
CA GLN A 148 22.34 19.87 -12.55
C GLN A 148 22.73 21.20 -11.89
N ALA A 149 21.73 22.02 -11.57
CA ALA A 149 21.89 23.28 -10.85
C ALA A 149 20.81 23.47 -9.78
N MET A 150 21.21 23.95 -8.60
CA MET A 150 20.33 24.36 -7.50
C MET A 150 20.47 25.88 -7.30
N VAL A 151 19.44 26.64 -7.65
CA VAL A 151 19.41 28.11 -7.57
C VAL A 151 18.49 28.54 -6.44
N HIS A 152 19.00 29.27 -5.44
CA HIS A 152 18.20 29.81 -4.34
C HIS A 152 18.58 31.24 -3.96
N TRP A 153 17.57 32.05 -3.65
CA TRP A 153 17.74 33.33 -2.97
C TRP A 153 18.03 33.12 -1.48
N THR A 154 18.86 33.97 -0.88
CA THR A 154 19.17 33.96 0.57
C THR A 154 18.94 35.35 1.17
N GLY A 155 18.49 35.41 2.42
CA GLY A 155 17.98 36.64 3.05
C GLY A 155 16.60 37.07 2.54
N GLU A 156 16.16 38.26 2.94
CA GLU A 156 14.96 38.95 2.43
C GLU A 156 15.36 40.40 2.14
N ASN A 157 15.15 40.89 0.91
CA ASN A 157 15.68 42.18 0.41
C ASN A 157 17.22 42.27 0.38
N SER A 158 17.91 41.14 0.51
CA SER A 158 19.37 40.99 0.44
C SER A 158 19.94 41.30 -0.95
N SER A 159 19.15 41.06 -2.00
CA SER A 159 19.60 40.90 -3.40
C SER A 159 20.57 39.73 -3.67
N VAL A 160 20.73 38.80 -2.71
CA VAL A 160 21.71 37.69 -2.79
C VAL A 160 21.10 36.42 -3.35
N ILE A 161 21.79 35.83 -4.34
CA ILE A 161 21.47 34.55 -4.96
C ILE A 161 22.69 33.63 -4.83
N LEU A 162 22.46 32.39 -4.39
CA LEU A 162 23.43 31.30 -4.42
C LEU A 162 23.03 30.28 -5.48
N ILE A 163 24.02 29.75 -6.20
CA ILE A 163 23.87 28.67 -7.16
C ILE A 163 24.88 27.59 -6.80
N LEU A 164 24.43 26.35 -6.62
CA LEU A 164 25.27 25.16 -6.63
C LEU A 164 25.05 24.42 -7.94
N THR A 165 26.04 24.43 -8.83
CA THR A 165 26.06 23.51 -9.98
C THR A 165 26.79 22.23 -9.59
N LYS A 166 26.29 21.08 -10.06
CA LYS A 166 26.84 19.76 -9.71
C LYS A 166 26.78 18.78 -10.87
N TYR A 167 27.82 17.94 -10.98
CA TYR A 167 27.89 16.83 -11.91
C TYR A 167 27.53 15.55 -11.16
N TYR A 168 26.27 15.12 -11.31
CA TYR A 168 25.73 13.90 -10.75
C TYR A 168 25.87 12.74 -11.73
N HIS A 169 26.56 11.68 -11.33
CA HIS A 169 26.84 10.52 -12.16
C HIS A 169 25.90 9.37 -11.81
N ALA A 170 24.92 9.11 -12.68
CA ALA A 170 23.83 8.15 -12.45
C ALA A 170 24.34 6.77 -11.98
N ASP A 171 25.24 6.16 -12.73
CA ASP A 171 25.78 4.80 -12.46
C ASP A 171 26.53 4.67 -11.13
N MET A 172 26.89 5.78 -10.48
CA MET A 172 27.60 5.81 -9.19
C MET A 172 26.75 6.38 -8.05
N GLY A 173 25.54 6.89 -8.35
CA GLY A 173 24.63 7.46 -7.35
C GLY A 173 25.18 8.67 -6.57
N LYS A 174 26.17 9.39 -7.14
CA LYS A 174 26.96 10.41 -6.42
C LYS A 174 27.26 11.64 -7.29
N VAL A 175 27.54 12.75 -6.61
CA VAL A 175 28.18 13.94 -7.20
C VAL A 175 29.69 13.70 -7.28
N LEU A 176 30.31 14.05 -8.42
CA LEU A 176 31.77 13.92 -8.61
C LEU A 176 32.49 15.28 -8.64
N GLU A 177 31.83 16.30 -9.18
CA GLU A 177 32.32 17.68 -9.27
C GLU A 177 31.17 18.65 -8.96
N SER A 178 31.49 19.78 -8.35
CA SER A 178 30.51 20.82 -8.02
C SER A 178 31.14 22.20 -7.96
N SER A 179 30.37 23.23 -8.32
CA SER A 179 30.81 24.62 -8.26
C SER A 179 29.78 25.51 -7.56
N LEU A 180 30.24 26.28 -6.57
CA LEU A 180 29.40 27.25 -5.86
C LEU A 180 29.59 28.64 -6.45
N TRP A 181 28.49 29.33 -6.73
CA TRP A 181 28.47 30.69 -7.26
C TRP A 181 27.59 31.60 -6.41
N ARG A 182 27.97 32.88 -6.29
CA ARG A 182 27.23 33.89 -5.52
C ARG A 182 27.09 35.21 -6.30
N SER A 183 25.87 35.73 -6.33
CA SER A 183 25.54 37.12 -6.70
C SER A 183 25.11 37.89 -5.46
N SER A 184 25.36 39.20 -5.43
CA SER A 184 24.77 40.15 -4.47
C SER A 184 24.29 41.42 -5.17
N ASP A 185 23.63 41.24 -6.32
CA ASP A 185 23.14 42.31 -7.20
C ASP A 185 21.82 41.94 -7.92
N PHE A 186 21.03 41.05 -7.31
CA PHE A 186 19.85 40.39 -7.89
C PHE A 186 20.19 39.61 -9.19
N GLY A 187 21.38 39.00 -9.28
CA GLY A 187 21.77 38.14 -10.39
C GLY A 187 22.26 38.84 -11.66
N THR A 188 22.80 40.07 -11.58
CA THR A 188 23.48 40.69 -12.74
C THR A 188 24.94 40.26 -12.88
N SER A 189 25.58 39.83 -11.78
CA SER A 189 26.93 39.26 -11.80
C SER A 189 27.07 38.16 -10.76
N TYR A 190 27.70 37.05 -11.17
CA TYR A 190 27.99 35.92 -10.28
C TYR A 190 29.51 35.72 -10.15
N THR A 191 29.93 35.42 -8.93
CA THR A 191 31.32 35.10 -8.58
C THR A 191 31.42 33.63 -8.17
N LYS A 192 32.35 32.88 -8.75
CA LYS A 192 32.64 31.50 -8.38
C LYS A 192 33.39 31.50 -7.04
N LEU A 193 32.81 30.90 -6.02
CA LEU A 193 33.37 30.88 -4.66
C LEU A 193 34.34 29.70 -4.50
N THR A 194 35.54 29.98 -3.97
CA THR A 194 36.55 28.98 -3.64
C THR A 194 36.62 28.79 -2.12
N LEU A 195 35.98 27.71 -1.62
CA LEU A 195 35.86 27.46 -0.18
C LEU A 195 37.21 27.23 0.52
N GLN A 196 38.18 26.59 -0.16
CA GLN A 196 39.55 26.39 0.33
C GLN A 196 40.56 26.60 -0.81
N PRO A 197 41.67 27.33 -0.61
CA PRO A 197 42.69 27.50 -1.64
C PRO A 197 43.36 26.16 -2.00
N GLY A 198 43.38 25.82 -3.28
CA GLY A 198 44.11 24.65 -3.81
C GLY A 198 43.48 23.27 -3.50
N VAL A 199 42.27 23.20 -2.94
CA VAL A 199 41.57 21.94 -2.66
C VAL A 199 40.20 21.94 -3.35
N THR A 200 39.95 20.95 -4.20
CA THR A 200 38.65 20.72 -4.83
C THR A 200 37.68 20.10 -3.81
N THR A 201 36.77 20.90 -3.27
CA THR A 201 35.71 20.46 -2.35
C THR A 201 34.43 20.15 -3.12
N VAL A 202 33.96 18.90 -3.08
CA VAL A 202 32.66 18.52 -3.63
C VAL A 202 31.56 18.88 -2.63
N ILE A 203 30.43 19.39 -3.14
CA ILE A 203 29.28 19.85 -2.37
C ILE A 203 28.06 19.13 -2.94
N ASP A 204 27.42 18.29 -2.12
CA ASP A 204 26.31 17.44 -2.59
C ASP A 204 25.00 18.25 -2.64
N ASN A 205 24.74 19.01 -1.57
CA ASN A 205 23.54 19.83 -1.34
C ASN A 205 23.88 21.03 -0.45
N PHE A 206 23.00 22.03 -0.42
CA PHE A 206 23.02 23.10 0.59
C PHE A 206 21.63 23.36 1.16
N TYR A 207 21.60 23.85 2.39
CA TYR A 207 20.41 24.12 3.19
C TYR A 207 20.42 25.57 3.67
N ILE A 208 19.27 26.24 3.58
CA ILE A 208 19.05 27.60 4.07
C ILE A 208 18.15 27.51 5.31
N CYS A 209 18.48 28.24 6.38
CA CYS A 209 17.63 28.30 7.57
C CYS A 209 16.28 28.96 7.22
N PRO A 210 15.13 28.34 7.55
CA PRO A 210 13.81 28.85 7.19
C PRO A 210 13.46 30.16 7.91
N THR A 211 13.86 30.28 9.18
CA THR A 211 13.60 31.45 10.02
C THR A 211 14.53 32.62 9.69
N ASN A 212 15.82 32.35 9.44
CA ASN A 212 16.82 33.35 9.10
C ASN A 212 17.59 32.94 7.85
N LYS A 213 17.05 33.34 6.69
CA LYS A 213 17.56 32.99 5.36
C LYS A 213 18.99 33.47 5.06
N ARG A 214 19.66 34.16 5.99
CA ARG A 214 21.09 34.52 5.93
C ARG A 214 22.02 33.39 6.33
N LYS A 215 21.53 32.44 7.15
CA LYS A 215 22.30 31.28 7.58
C LYS A 215 22.21 30.17 6.54
N VAL A 216 23.36 29.70 6.09
CA VAL A 216 23.51 28.72 5.01
C VAL A 216 24.49 27.63 5.44
N ILE A 217 24.12 26.37 5.21
CA ILE A 217 24.94 25.20 5.48
C ILE A 217 25.15 24.44 4.17
N LEU A 218 26.40 24.26 3.77
CA LEU A 218 26.78 23.38 2.66
C LEU A 218 27.19 22.02 3.22
N VAL A 219 26.72 20.92 2.62
CA VAL A 219 27.18 19.57 2.93
C VAL A 219 28.23 19.17 1.91
N SER A 220 29.45 18.87 2.35
CA SER A 220 30.56 18.47 1.49
C SER A 220 30.98 17.02 1.69
N SER A 221 30.98 16.28 0.59
CA SER A 221 31.60 14.97 0.45
C SER A 221 33.09 15.10 0.14
N SER A 222 33.85 14.08 0.52
CA SER A 222 35.20 13.85 -0.04
C SER A 222 35.16 12.62 -0.95
N LEU A 223 36.10 12.55 -1.89
CA LEU A 223 36.23 11.42 -2.84
C LEU A 223 36.56 10.08 -2.14
N SER A 224 36.94 10.13 -0.86
CA SER A 224 37.01 8.98 0.04
C SER A 224 35.73 8.90 0.88
N ASP A 225 35.00 7.78 0.82
CA ASP A 225 33.82 7.48 1.65
C ASP A 225 34.18 7.26 3.14
N ARG A 226 34.88 8.22 3.76
CA ARG A 226 35.34 8.21 5.17
C ARG A 226 35.21 9.57 5.86
N ASP A 227 35.42 10.66 5.13
CA ASP A 227 35.38 12.02 5.67
C ASP A 227 34.29 12.87 4.99
N GLN A 228 33.41 13.48 5.78
CA GLN A 228 32.51 14.58 5.37
C GLN A 228 32.82 15.85 6.17
N SER A 229 32.44 17.00 5.63
CA SER A 229 32.44 18.26 6.38
C SER A 229 31.24 19.15 6.05
N LEU A 230 30.88 20.00 7.00
CA LEU A 230 29.93 21.09 6.79
C LEU A 230 30.70 22.39 6.54
N PHE A 231 30.12 23.28 5.72
CA PHE A 231 30.58 24.66 5.62
C PHE A 231 29.45 25.58 6.06
N LEU A 232 29.71 26.39 7.09
CA LEU A 232 28.72 27.21 7.78
C LEU A 232 28.92 28.69 7.43
N SER A 233 27.86 29.36 6.96
CA SER A 233 27.79 30.82 6.78
C SER A 233 26.64 31.39 7.61
N ALA A 234 26.82 32.60 8.13
CA ALA A 234 25.78 33.41 8.78
C ALA A 234 25.59 34.78 8.10
N ASP A 235 26.22 34.98 6.93
CA ASP A 235 26.41 36.25 6.24
C ASP A 235 26.01 36.15 4.76
N GLU A 236 24.91 35.43 4.48
CA GLU A 236 24.35 35.24 3.13
C GLU A 236 25.39 34.63 2.17
N GLY A 237 26.21 33.68 2.65
CA GLY A 237 27.25 32.99 1.89
C GLY A 237 28.49 33.81 1.56
N ALA A 238 28.74 34.93 2.26
CA ALA A 238 29.93 35.76 2.02
C ALA A 238 31.21 35.16 2.64
N THR A 239 31.11 34.51 3.80
CA THR A 239 32.20 33.73 4.41
C THR A 239 31.70 32.36 4.88
N PHE A 240 32.52 31.33 4.67
CA PHE A 240 32.20 29.95 5.05
C PHE A 240 33.25 29.39 6.01
N GLN A 241 32.80 28.91 7.18
CA GLN A 241 33.64 28.26 8.17
C GLN A 241 33.52 26.74 8.01
N LYS A 242 34.65 26.06 7.76
CA LYS A 242 34.68 24.59 7.63
C LYS A 242 34.60 23.93 9.00
N GLN A 243 33.66 23.01 9.14
CA GLN A 243 33.41 22.21 10.35
C GLN A 243 33.50 20.72 9.99
N PRO A 244 34.46 19.94 10.54
CA PRO A 244 34.45 18.48 10.40
C PRO A 244 33.28 17.88 11.20
N ILE A 245 32.73 16.77 10.69
CA ILE A 245 31.68 15.97 11.35
C ILE A 245 32.10 14.49 11.44
N PRO A 246 31.73 13.76 12.51
CA PRO A 246 32.17 12.38 12.74
C PRO A 246 31.19 11.31 12.20
N PHE A 247 30.30 11.66 11.26
CA PHE A 247 29.26 10.80 10.69
C PHE A 247 28.87 11.28 9.28
N PHE A 248 28.14 10.45 8.53
CA PHE A 248 27.64 10.81 7.19
C PHE A 248 26.24 11.41 7.23
N VAL A 249 26.10 12.68 6.88
CA VAL A 249 24.80 13.32 6.63
C VAL A 249 24.20 12.75 5.35
N GLU A 250 22.95 12.29 5.45
CA GLU A 250 22.08 12.05 4.28
C GLU A 250 21.07 13.19 4.09
N THR A 251 20.51 13.74 5.19
CA THR A 251 19.72 14.97 5.14
C THR A 251 19.77 15.78 6.44
N LEU A 252 19.47 17.08 6.36
CA LEU A 252 19.43 18.03 7.47
C LEU A 252 18.03 18.66 7.63
N ILE A 253 17.55 18.81 8.87
CA ILE A 253 16.22 19.36 9.18
C ILE A 253 16.35 20.49 10.21
N PHE A 254 16.27 21.75 9.75
CA PHE A 254 16.23 22.94 10.61
C PHE A 254 14.95 22.97 11.48
N HIS A 255 15.05 23.51 12.69
CA HIS A 255 13.87 23.82 13.50
C HIS A 255 13.04 24.95 12.85
N PRO A 256 11.70 24.90 12.81
CA PRO A 256 10.88 25.88 12.09
C PRO A 256 11.00 27.34 12.55
N LYS A 257 11.39 27.57 13.82
CA LYS A 257 11.45 28.91 14.46
C LYS A 257 12.78 29.27 15.14
N GLU A 258 13.76 28.38 15.16
CA GLU A 258 14.99 28.56 15.96
C GLU A 258 16.21 28.45 15.05
N GLU A 259 16.91 29.56 14.86
CA GLU A 259 17.86 29.73 13.77
C GLU A 259 19.22 29.03 13.94
N ASP A 260 19.48 28.40 15.09
CA ASP A 260 20.70 27.60 15.35
C ASP A 260 20.41 26.11 15.66
N LYS A 261 19.13 25.70 15.72
CA LYS A 261 18.71 24.31 16.02
C LYS A 261 18.49 23.52 14.73
N ILE A 262 19.15 22.36 14.63
CA ILE A 262 19.16 21.54 13.42
C ILE A 262 19.37 20.06 13.75
N LEU A 263 18.63 19.18 13.06
CA LEU A 263 18.80 17.73 13.09
C LEU A 263 19.60 17.27 11.87
N ALA A 264 20.35 16.17 12.02
CA ALA A 264 20.99 15.45 10.94
C ALA A 264 20.58 13.97 10.99
N TYR A 265 19.99 13.49 9.91
CA TYR A 265 19.75 12.06 9.69
C TYR A 265 20.94 11.48 8.91
N THR A 266 21.44 10.33 9.38
CA THR A 266 22.64 9.68 8.83
C THR A 266 22.34 8.42 8.04
N LYS A 267 23.25 8.07 7.13
CA LYS A 267 23.13 6.88 6.27
C LYS A 267 23.08 5.56 7.06
N GLU A 268 23.55 5.55 8.30
CA GLU A 268 23.45 4.43 9.25
C GLU A 268 22.15 4.44 10.08
N SER A 269 21.12 5.17 9.62
CA SER A 269 19.83 5.35 10.31
C SER A 269 19.97 5.89 11.73
N LYS A 270 20.82 6.90 11.92
CA LYS A 270 20.96 7.61 13.20
C LYS A 270 20.49 9.05 13.08
N LEU A 271 20.04 9.60 14.20
CA LEU A 271 19.58 10.98 14.33
C LEU A 271 20.48 11.73 15.32
N TYR A 272 21.18 12.75 14.82
CA TYR A 272 21.96 13.69 15.63
C TYR A 272 21.25 15.05 15.69
N VAL A 273 21.51 15.81 16.76
CA VAL A 273 21.05 17.19 16.90
C VAL A 273 22.23 18.13 17.16
N SER A 274 22.09 19.37 16.71
CA SER A 274 22.90 20.51 17.09
C SER A 274 22.01 21.67 17.53
N SER A 275 22.51 22.50 18.44
CA SER A 275 21.91 23.77 18.85
C SER A 275 22.88 24.95 18.69
N ASP A 276 23.96 24.75 17.92
CA ASP A 276 24.99 25.76 17.63
C ASP A 276 25.33 25.86 16.13
N LEU A 277 24.31 25.66 15.28
CA LEU A 277 24.37 25.68 13.81
C LEU A 277 25.23 24.55 13.20
N GLY A 278 25.27 23.38 13.85
CA GLY A 278 26.01 22.22 13.37
C GLY A 278 27.51 22.21 13.70
N LYS A 279 27.96 23.03 14.67
CA LYS A 279 29.37 23.06 15.12
C LYS A 279 29.67 21.91 16.08
N LYS A 280 28.72 21.57 16.94
CA LYS A 280 28.72 20.40 17.82
C LYS A 280 27.47 19.59 17.58
N TRP A 281 27.62 18.27 17.69
CA TRP A 281 26.56 17.30 17.46
C TRP A 281 26.46 16.33 18.63
N THR A 282 25.24 16.05 19.06
CA THR A 282 24.90 15.02 20.04
C THR A 282 23.96 14.00 19.41
N LEU A 283 24.24 12.71 19.60
CA LEU A 283 23.35 11.64 19.16
C LEU A 283 22.04 11.69 19.97
N LEU A 284 20.90 11.65 19.29
CA LEU A 284 19.58 11.48 19.92
C LEU A 284 19.13 10.03 19.90
N GLN A 285 19.14 9.39 18.73
CA GLN A 285 18.56 8.06 18.54
C GLN A 285 19.25 7.26 17.44
N GLU A 286 19.20 5.94 17.54
CA GLU A 286 19.67 4.98 16.53
C GLU A 286 18.50 4.14 15.97
N ARG A 287 18.67 3.60 14.76
CA ARG A 287 17.64 2.85 14.01
C ARG A 287 16.36 3.67 13.77
N VAL A 288 16.55 4.94 13.44
CA VAL A 288 15.47 5.87 13.05
C VAL A 288 15.07 5.60 11.60
N THR A 289 13.77 5.62 11.29
CA THR A 289 13.31 5.45 9.90
C THR A 289 13.50 6.73 9.08
N LYS A 290 13.85 6.58 7.80
CA LYS A 290 14.12 7.71 6.90
C LYS A 290 12.88 8.60 6.77
N ASP A 291 13.09 9.92 6.80
CA ASP A 291 12.08 10.98 6.59
C ASP A 291 10.86 11.00 7.56
N HIS A 292 10.75 10.07 8.52
CA HIS A 292 9.73 10.04 9.58
C HIS A 292 10.22 10.67 10.92
N VAL A 293 10.83 11.84 10.82
CA VAL A 293 11.34 12.65 11.94
C VAL A 293 10.76 14.05 11.88
N PHE A 294 10.10 14.49 12.96
CA PHE A 294 9.38 15.77 13.00
C PHE A 294 9.75 16.59 14.23
N TRP A 295 9.93 17.90 14.05
CA TRP A 295 10.04 18.87 15.15
C TRP A 295 8.67 19.14 15.79
N ALA A 296 8.68 19.57 17.05
CA ALA A 296 7.51 20.08 17.75
C ALA A 296 6.80 21.23 17.00
N VAL A 297 5.47 21.23 17.02
CA VAL A 297 4.64 22.30 16.43
C VAL A 297 4.39 23.38 17.48
N SER A 298 5.19 24.44 17.41
CA SER A 298 5.17 25.58 18.32
C SER A 298 3.78 26.25 18.43
N GLY A 299 3.14 26.09 19.60
CA GLY A 299 1.77 26.55 19.90
C GLY A 299 0.76 25.41 20.05
N VAL A 300 1.15 24.17 19.71
CA VAL A 300 0.40 22.93 19.93
C VAL A 300 1.11 22.06 20.97
N ASP A 301 2.42 21.83 20.78
CA ASP A 301 3.27 21.11 21.71
C ASP A 301 3.65 21.97 22.92
N ALA A 302 3.72 21.35 24.10
CA ALA A 302 4.02 22.02 25.36
C ALA A 302 5.49 22.42 25.52
N ASP A 303 6.39 21.75 24.80
CA ASP A 303 7.84 22.01 24.79
C ASP A 303 8.29 22.08 23.31
N PRO A 304 8.87 23.22 22.85
CA PRO A 304 9.38 23.35 21.49
C PRO A 304 10.64 22.54 21.21
N ASP A 305 11.33 22.05 22.25
CA ASP A 305 12.56 21.26 22.12
C ASP A 305 12.29 19.75 21.97
N LEU A 306 11.03 19.35 21.80
CA LEU A 306 10.65 17.96 21.49
C LEU A 306 10.90 17.61 20.01
N VAL A 307 11.38 16.38 19.82
CA VAL A 307 11.49 15.72 18.51
C VAL A 307 10.64 14.44 18.55
N HIS A 308 9.78 14.30 17.54
CA HIS A 308 8.95 13.13 17.27
C HIS A 308 9.71 12.21 16.31
N VAL A 309 9.88 10.94 16.68
CA VAL A 309 10.75 9.99 15.99
C VAL A 309 10.05 8.64 15.85
N GLU A 310 10.04 8.07 14.65
CA GLU A 310 9.79 6.64 14.44
C GLU A 310 11.12 5.88 14.48
N ALA A 311 11.22 4.87 15.35
CA ALA A 311 12.46 4.12 15.57
C ALA A 311 12.23 2.62 15.74
N GLN A 312 13.20 1.81 15.33
CA GLN A 312 13.15 0.35 15.44
C GLN A 312 13.62 -0.13 16.82
N ASP A 313 12.76 -0.91 17.47
CA ASP A 313 13.04 -1.61 18.73
C ASP A 313 13.94 -2.84 18.51
N LEU A 314 14.57 -3.32 19.59
CA LEU A 314 15.42 -4.52 19.57
C LEU A 314 14.65 -5.80 19.21
N SER A 315 13.32 -5.77 19.28
CA SER A 315 12.39 -6.81 18.83
C SER A 315 12.16 -6.83 17.31
N GLY A 316 12.69 -5.85 16.57
CA GLY A 316 12.49 -5.68 15.12
C GLY A 316 11.24 -4.87 14.74
N GLY A 317 10.29 -4.69 15.66
CA GLY A 317 9.12 -3.82 15.44
C GLY A 317 9.45 -2.33 15.58
N PHE A 318 8.60 -1.47 15.01
CA PHE A 318 8.77 0.00 15.06
C PHE A 318 7.91 0.60 16.17
N ARG A 319 8.36 1.73 16.74
CA ARG A 319 7.66 2.47 17.80
C ARG A 319 7.73 3.98 17.54
N TYR A 320 6.66 4.68 17.92
CA TYR A 320 6.67 6.14 18.03
C TYR A 320 7.28 6.56 19.37
N VAL A 321 8.30 7.42 19.29
CA VAL A 321 9.09 7.93 20.42
C VAL A 321 9.10 9.46 20.41
N THR A 322 9.06 10.06 21.60
CA THR A 322 9.31 11.49 21.81
C THR A 322 10.50 11.71 22.74
N CYS A 323 11.39 12.61 22.34
CA CYS A 323 12.60 12.98 23.09
C CYS A 323 12.86 14.50 23.03
N PRO A 324 13.25 15.15 24.14
CA PRO A 324 13.76 16.51 24.11
C PRO A 324 15.23 16.55 23.65
N ILE A 325 15.62 17.55 22.86
CA ILE A 325 16.96 17.63 22.24
C ILE A 325 18.14 17.56 23.23
N HIS A 326 17.94 18.02 24.46
CA HIS A 326 18.97 18.12 25.49
C HIS A 326 19.04 16.89 26.41
N SER A 327 18.07 15.96 26.31
CA SER A 327 18.04 14.75 27.14
C SER A 327 17.26 13.60 26.51
N CYS A 328 17.70 13.06 25.38
CA CYS A 328 17.24 11.76 24.90
C CYS A 328 18.07 10.64 25.56
N SER A 329 17.48 9.96 26.55
CA SER A 329 18.05 8.83 27.27
C SER A 329 16.92 7.83 27.57
N GLU A 330 17.21 6.56 27.83
CA GLU A 330 16.18 5.55 28.14
C GLU A 330 15.24 5.94 29.31
N LYS A 331 15.68 6.83 30.20
CA LYS A 331 14.89 7.32 31.36
C LYS A 331 13.99 8.51 31.05
N THR A 332 14.21 9.18 29.92
CA THR A 332 13.47 10.37 29.46
C THR A 332 12.73 10.10 28.14
N LEU A 333 12.96 8.94 27.53
CA LEU A 333 12.34 8.44 26.32
C LEU A 333 10.86 8.11 26.61
N THR A 334 9.96 8.95 26.13
CA THR A 334 8.52 8.71 26.21
C THR A 334 8.05 8.00 24.96
N ALA A 335 7.18 7.00 25.13
CA ALA A 335 6.46 6.33 24.06
C ALA A 335 4.97 6.63 24.21
N PRO A 336 4.42 7.66 23.53
CA PRO A 336 3.02 8.07 23.69
C PRO A 336 1.99 7.02 23.25
N PHE A 337 2.44 5.98 22.55
CA PHE A 337 1.69 4.77 22.26
C PHE A 337 2.54 3.55 22.65
N ALA A 338 1.94 2.59 23.37
CA ALA A 338 2.66 1.44 23.93
C ALA A 338 2.77 0.23 22.99
N GLY A 339 2.01 0.20 21.90
CA GLY A 339 2.04 -0.87 20.90
C GLY A 339 3.09 -0.65 19.80
N PRO A 340 3.36 -1.68 18.98
CA PRO A 340 4.11 -1.50 17.74
C PRO A 340 3.31 -0.66 16.75
N ILE A 341 4.02 0.04 15.88
CA ILE A 341 3.47 0.72 14.69
C ILE A 341 4.09 0.12 13.43
N ASP A 342 3.45 0.34 12.29
CA ASP A 342 3.94 -0.11 11.00
C ASP A 342 5.06 0.83 10.50
N GLN A 343 6.02 0.29 9.75
CA GLN A 343 7.15 1.08 9.22
C GLN A 343 6.65 2.17 8.26
N GLY A 344 7.23 3.38 8.36
CA GLY A 344 6.93 4.50 7.49
C GLY A 344 5.52 5.07 7.71
N SER A 345 5.00 4.99 8.93
CA SER A 345 3.60 5.31 9.21
C SER A 345 3.39 6.56 10.07
N LEU A 346 4.38 6.95 10.87
CA LEU A 346 4.30 8.16 11.69
C LEU A 346 4.20 9.42 10.83
N THR A 347 3.19 10.24 11.07
CA THR A 347 3.07 11.59 10.50
C THR A 347 2.65 12.61 11.56
N VAL A 348 3.33 13.76 11.61
CA VAL A 348 3.00 14.88 12.49
C VAL A 348 2.70 16.11 11.62
N GLN A 349 1.48 16.60 11.66
CA GLN A 349 1.02 17.74 10.84
C GLN A 349 0.07 18.63 11.65
N ASP A 350 0.37 19.92 11.74
CA ASP A 350 -0.39 20.92 12.50
C ASP A 350 -0.76 20.44 13.92
N ASN A 351 -2.06 20.31 14.18
CA ASN A 351 -2.63 19.89 15.46
C ASN A 351 -2.69 18.36 15.63
N TYR A 352 -2.29 17.58 14.62
CA TYR A 352 -2.55 16.14 14.54
C TYR A 352 -1.24 15.32 14.56
N ILE A 353 -1.37 14.07 15.02
CA ILE A 353 -0.41 12.98 14.78
C ILE A 353 -1.21 11.77 14.30
N PHE A 354 -0.71 11.07 13.27
CA PHE A 354 -1.27 9.81 12.81
C PHE A 354 -0.20 8.71 12.74
N PHE A 355 -0.62 7.45 12.91
CA PHE A 355 0.19 6.27 12.58
C PHE A 355 -0.69 5.09 12.16
N LYS A 356 -0.07 4.09 11.52
CA LYS A 356 -0.67 2.80 11.15
C LYS A 356 -0.18 1.72 12.11
N ALA A 357 -1.04 0.80 12.52
CA ALA A 357 -0.66 -0.31 13.40
C ALA A 357 -1.39 -1.60 12.98
N THR A 358 -0.65 -2.58 12.48
CA THR A 358 -1.18 -3.85 12.00
C THR A 358 -1.27 -4.89 13.11
N SER A 359 -2.49 -5.35 13.39
CA SER A 359 -2.78 -6.35 14.41
C SER A 359 -3.22 -7.67 13.76
N ALA A 360 -2.24 -8.47 13.33
CA ALA A 360 -2.32 -9.83 12.76
C ALA A 360 -3.17 -10.03 11.49
N ASN A 361 -4.40 -9.52 11.44
CA ASN A 361 -5.35 -9.69 10.33
C ASN A 361 -6.06 -8.37 9.93
N ARG A 362 -5.82 -7.26 10.64
CA ARG A 362 -6.33 -5.93 10.29
C ARG A 362 -5.35 -4.81 10.64
N THR A 363 -5.16 -3.88 9.72
CA THR A 363 -4.62 -2.54 9.96
C THR A 363 -5.58 -1.74 10.83
N LYS A 364 -5.04 -0.96 11.76
CA LYS A 364 -5.76 0.06 12.54
C LYS A 364 -5.05 1.41 12.35
N TYR A 365 -5.82 2.47 12.23
CA TYR A 365 -5.33 3.83 12.00
C TYR A 365 -5.68 4.69 13.21
N TYR A 366 -4.69 5.34 13.80
CA TYR A 366 -4.85 6.12 15.03
C TYR A 366 -4.57 7.60 14.80
N VAL A 367 -5.28 8.45 15.52
CA VAL A 367 -5.13 9.90 15.52
C VAL A 367 -4.92 10.42 16.95
N SER A 368 -4.07 11.42 17.13
CA SER A 368 -4.03 12.27 18.32
C SER A 368 -4.24 13.72 17.91
N TYR A 369 -5.28 14.37 18.45
CA TYR A 369 -5.52 15.81 18.31
C TYR A 369 -4.93 16.58 19.49
N ARG A 370 -4.15 17.63 19.22
CA ARG A 370 -3.43 18.46 20.22
C ARG A 370 -2.66 17.64 21.26
N ARG A 371 -1.99 16.58 20.80
CA ARG A 371 -1.13 15.68 21.61
C ARG A 371 -1.84 14.99 22.79
N ASN A 372 -3.17 14.84 22.72
CA ASN A 372 -3.94 14.03 23.65
C ASN A 372 -3.76 12.52 23.36
N GLU A 373 -4.45 11.67 24.11
CA GLU A 373 -4.46 10.22 23.90
C GLU A 373 -4.86 9.82 22.46
N PHE A 374 -4.30 8.73 21.96
CA PHE A 374 -4.55 8.23 20.61
C PHE A 374 -5.90 7.52 20.50
N VAL A 375 -6.75 8.00 19.60
CA VAL A 375 -8.09 7.46 19.31
C VAL A 375 -8.07 6.72 17.97
N LEU A 376 -8.77 5.60 17.90
CA LEU A 376 -8.96 4.86 16.65
C LEU A 376 -9.84 5.66 15.68
N MET A 377 -9.33 5.95 14.48
CA MET A 377 -10.05 6.65 13.42
C MET A 377 -11.30 5.85 13.00
N LYS A 378 -12.47 6.50 13.00
CA LYS A 378 -13.75 5.88 12.64
C LYS A 378 -14.00 6.08 11.14
N LEU A 379 -13.54 5.10 10.37
CA LEU A 379 -13.87 4.88 8.95
C LEU A 379 -15.16 4.03 8.82
N PRO A 380 -15.78 3.92 7.62
CA PRO A 380 -17.00 3.12 7.44
C PRO A 380 -16.75 1.63 7.73
N LYS A 381 -17.62 0.99 8.54
CA LYS A 381 -17.31 -0.31 9.16
C LYS A 381 -17.03 -1.49 8.20
N TYR A 382 -17.50 -1.40 6.95
CA TYR A 382 -17.35 -2.44 5.93
C TYR A 382 -16.61 -1.96 4.66
N ALA A 383 -16.28 -0.67 4.57
CA ALA A 383 -15.36 -0.12 3.58
C ALA A 383 -13.93 -0.43 4.02
N LEU A 384 -13.46 -1.66 3.79
CA LEU A 384 -12.18 -2.11 4.34
C LEU A 384 -11.01 -1.37 3.67
N PRO A 385 -10.24 -0.55 4.41
CA PRO A 385 -9.14 0.22 3.86
C PRO A 385 -7.94 -0.70 3.56
N LYS A 386 -7.47 -0.65 2.32
CA LYS A 386 -6.22 -1.29 1.90
C LYS A 386 -5.02 -0.40 2.24
N ASP A 387 -5.10 0.87 1.88
CA ASP A 387 -4.12 1.90 2.23
C ASP A 387 -4.79 3.28 2.39
N LEU A 388 -4.06 4.23 2.98
CA LEU A 388 -4.56 5.52 3.45
C LEU A 388 -3.44 6.57 3.40
N GLN A 389 -3.76 7.75 2.86
CA GLN A 389 -2.86 8.90 2.75
C GLN A 389 -3.55 10.19 3.26
N ILE A 390 -2.87 10.94 4.13
CA ILE A 390 -3.32 12.27 4.59
C ILE A 390 -3.09 13.29 3.47
N ILE A 391 -4.12 14.08 3.12
CA ILE A 391 -4.08 15.04 2.00
C ILE A 391 -3.85 16.47 2.48
N SER A 392 -4.59 16.92 3.51
CA SER A 392 -4.49 18.26 4.10
C SER A 392 -5.08 18.26 5.51
N THR A 393 -4.48 19.02 6.43
CA THR A 393 -4.91 19.18 7.84
C THR A 393 -5.39 20.59 8.20
N ASP A 394 -5.56 21.46 7.18
CA ASP A 394 -5.79 22.89 7.37
C ASP A 394 -7.19 23.23 7.96
N GLU A 395 -7.22 24.36 8.67
CA GLU A 395 -8.39 24.92 9.37
C GLU A 395 -9.08 23.95 10.34
N SER A 396 -8.30 23.11 11.03
CA SER A 396 -8.77 22.16 12.06
C SER A 396 -9.75 21.11 11.57
N GLN A 397 -9.46 20.50 10.42
CA GLN A 397 -10.07 19.25 9.95
C GLN A 397 -9.04 18.42 9.18
N VAL A 398 -9.31 17.14 8.95
CA VAL A 398 -8.44 16.23 8.20
C VAL A 398 -9.13 15.80 6.92
N PHE A 399 -8.52 16.09 5.78
CA PHE A 399 -8.79 15.39 4.52
C PHE A 399 -7.89 14.18 4.40
N VAL A 400 -8.49 13.02 4.15
CA VAL A 400 -7.79 11.76 3.97
C VAL A 400 -8.31 11.07 2.72
N ALA A 401 -7.42 10.48 1.94
CA ALA A 401 -7.76 9.61 0.84
C ALA A 401 -7.53 8.16 1.26
N VAL A 402 -8.50 7.28 0.97
CA VAL A 402 -8.49 5.88 1.37
C VAL A 402 -8.71 5.02 0.12
N GLN A 403 -7.82 4.06 -0.12
CA GLN A 403 -8.04 3.04 -1.14
C GLN A 403 -8.80 1.88 -0.51
N GLU A 404 -10.01 1.62 -1.00
CA GLU A 404 -10.77 0.45 -0.56
C GLU A 404 -10.27 -0.83 -1.23
N TRP A 405 -10.48 -1.98 -0.60
CA TRP A 405 -9.92 -3.28 -1.01
C TRP A 405 -10.19 -3.70 -2.46
N TYR A 406 -11.24 -3.17 -3.09
CA TYR A 406 -11.66 -3.46 -4.47
C TYR A 406 -11.18 -2.42 -5.50
N GLN A 407 -10.68 -1.25 -5.07
CA GLN A 407 -10.25 -0.17 -5.97
C GLN A 407 -8.84 -0.42 -6.50
N VAL A 408 -8.66 -0.15 -7.81
CA VAL A 408 -7.37 -0.17 -8.50
C VAL A 408 -7.30 1.15 -9.29
N ASP A 409 -6.24 1.93 -9.04
CA ASP A 409 -6.03 3.31 -9.50
C ASP A 409 -6.99 4.40 -8.97
N THR A 410 -7.90 4.07 -8.05
CA THR A 410 -8.82 5.06 -7.43
C THR A 410 -8.79 5.03 -5.91
N TYR A 411 -9.09 6.18 -5.30
CA TYR A 411 -9.17 6.42 -3.86
C TYR A 411 -10.44 7.20 -3.54
N ASN A 412 -11.09 6.89 -2.42
CA ASN A 412 -12.20 7.66 -1.88
C ASN A 412 -11.70 8.74 -0.91
N LEU A 413 -12.15 9.98 -1.10
CA LEU A 413 -11.81 11.13 -0.25
C LEU A 413 -12.82 11.24 0.91
N TYR A 414 -12.31 11.31 2.13
CA TYR A 414 -13.09 11.51 3.35
C TYR A 414 -12.66 12.79 4.10
N GLN A 415 -13.63 13.40 4.79
CA GLN A 415 -13.46 14.58 5.65
C GLN A 415 -13.77 14.22 7.11
N SER A 416 -12.90 14.61 8.05
CA SER A 416 -13.10 14.36 9.48
C SER A 416 -13.99 15.39 10.18
N ASP A 417 -14.34 15.10 11.44
CA ASP A 417 -14.68 16.11 12.44
C ASP A 417 -13.41 16.87 12.93
N PRO A 418 -13.51 17.93 13.74
CA PRO A 418 -12.34 18.70 14.16
C PRO A 418 -11.30 17.94 15.00
N ARG A 419 -11.65 16.76 15.53
CA ARG A 419 -10.73 15.88 16.26
C ARG A 419 -9.97 14.89 15.36
N GLY A 420 -10.32 14.80 14.07
CA GLY A 420 -9.70 13.82 13.16
C GLY A 420 -10.20 12.39 13.35
N VAL A 421 -11.37 12.19 13.99
CA VAL A 421 -11.88 10.87 14.39
C VAL A 421 -13.03 10.40 13.50
N HIS A 422 -14.01 11.26 13.21
CA HIS A 422 -15.27 10.88 12.56
C HIS A 422 -15.27 11.23 11.07
N TYR A 423 -14.99 10.24 10.22
CA TYR A 423 -14.85 10.46 8.78
C TYR A 423 -16.16 10.24 8.01
N ALA A 424 -16.53 11.24 7.20
CA ALA A 424 -17.65 11.16 6.25
C ALA A 424 -17.12 11.28 4.81
N LEU A 425 -17.79 10.63 3.86
CA LEU A 425 -17.41 10.62 2.44
C LEU A 425 -17.58 12.02 1.82
N ALA A 426 -16.59 12.46 1.05
CA ALA A 426 -16.56 13.77 0.40
C ALA A 426 -16.45 13.69 -1.14
N LEU A 427 -15.72 12.70 -1.68
CA LEU A 427 -15.68 12.41 -3.13
C LEU A 427 -15.30 10.94 -3.37
N GLU A 428 -15.99 10.27 -4.29
CA GLU A 428 -15.70 8.89 -4.72
C GLU A 428 -14.74 8.87 -5.91
N ASP A 429 -13.96 7.79 -6.04
CA ASP A 429 -13.12 7.46 -7.20
C ASP A 429 -12.20 8.59 -7.71
N VAL A 430 -11.49 9.26 -6.79
CA VAL A 430 -10.41 10.20 -7.12
C VAL A 430 -9.25 9.44 -7.75
N ARG A 431 -8.71 9.96 -8.86
CA ARG A 431 -7.57 9.39 -9.58
C ARG A 431 -6.33 9.30 -8.69
N SER A 432 -5.68 8.15 -8.67
CA SER A 432 -4.33 7.97 -8.12
C SER A 432 -3.34 7.45 -9.16
N SER A 433 -2.05 7.60 -8.85
CA SER A 433 -0.93 7.03 -9.61
C SER A 433 0.23 6.72 -8.65
N ARG A 434 1.10 5.78 -9.02
CA ARG A 434 2.27 5.36 -8.24
C ARG A 434 3.52 5.70 -9.03
N GLN A 435 4.17 6.81 -8.67
CA GLN A 435 5.27 7.40 -9.46
C GLN A 435 6.65 6.90 -9.03
N ALA A 436 6.80 6.56 -7.75
CA ALA A 436 7.95 5.83 -7.23
C ALA A 436 7.48 4.58 -6.45
N GLU A 437 8.42 3.75 -6.01
CA GLU A 437 8.13 2.49 -5.32
C GLU A 437 7.45 2.67 -3.95
N GLU A 438 7.53 3.87 -3.37
CA GLU A 438 6.91 4.22 -2.08
C GLU A 438 5.85 5.34 -2.20
N SER A 439 5.98 6.27 -3.15
CA SER A 439 5.08 7.44 -3.25
C SER A 439 3.87 7.21 -4.17
N VAL A 440 2.69 7.23 -3.55
CA VAL A 440 1.41 7.39 -4.24
C VAL A 440 1.09 8.89 -4.38
N LEU A 441 0.70 9.30 -5.59
CA LEU A 441 0.16 10.62 -5.89
C LEU A 441 -1.35 10.50 -6.10
N ILE A 442 -2.11 11.43 -5.53
CA ILE A 442 -3.57 11.51 -5.66
C ILE A 442 -3.90 12.87 -6.25
N ASP A 443 -4.72 12.88 -7.30
CA ASP A 443 -4.88 14.03 -8.21
C ASP A 443 -5.93 15.03 -7.69
N ILE A 444 -5.59 15.64 -6.56
CA ILE A 444 -6.36 16.65 -5.82
C ILE A 444 -5.48 17.86 -5.48
N LEU A 445 -6.05 19.06 -5.56
CA LEU A 445 -5.37 20.34 -5.35
C LEU A 445 -6.21 21.32 -4.53
N GLU A 446 -5.61 21.88 -3.47
CA GLU A 446 -6.18 22.96 -2.67
C GLU A 446 -5.83 24.33 -3.27
N VAL A 447 -6.84 25.20 -3.48
CA VAL A 447 -6.65 26.53 -4.07
C VAL A 447 -6.21 27.51 -2.99
N ARG A 448 -4.90 27.64 -2.80
CA ARG A 448 -4.27 28.45 -1.74
C ARG A 448 -4.79 29.88 -1.63
N GLY A 449 -5.21 30.49 -2.75
CA GLY A 449 -5.75 31.84 -2.79
C GLY A 449 -7.15 32.01 -2.17
N VAL A 450 -7.95 30.94 -2.04
CA VAL A 450 -9.29 30.99 -1.44
C VAL A 450 -9.55 29.71 -0.62
N LYS A 451 -9.28 29.77 0.69
CA LYS A 451 -9.50 28.64 1.60
C LYS A 451 -10.93 28.09 1.53
N GLY A 452 -11.02 26.76 1.44
CA GLY A 452 -12.26 26.01 1.22
C GLY A 452 -12.54 25.60 -0.24
N VAL A 453 -11.74 26.07 -1.20
CA VAL A 453 -11.87 25.71 -2.63
C VAL A 453 -10.85 24.63 -3.02
N PHE A 454 -11.32 23.53 -3.62
CA PHE A 454 -10.50 22.40 -4.07
C PHE A 454 -10.87 21.99 -5.50
N LEU A 455 -9.89 21.50 -6.25
CA LEU A 455 -10.10 20.78 -7.51
C LEU A 455 -9.67 19.32 -7.35
N ALA A 456 -10.37 18.40 -7.99
CA ALA A 456 -10.03 16.97 -8.01
C ALA A 456 -10.36 16.34 -9.38
N ASN A 457 -9.58 15.34 -9.79
CA ASN A 457 -9.84 14.55 -10.98
C ASN A 457 -10.45 13.18 -10.59
N GLN A 458 -11.68 12.93 -11.02
CA GLN A 458 -12.43 11.69 -10.78
C GLN A 458 -12.29 10.73 -11.96
N LYS A 459 -12.18 9.41 -11.71
CA LYS A 459 -11.98 8.37 -12.75
C LYS A 459 -13.13 7.36 -12.76
N ILE A 460 -14.15 7.58 -13.59
CA ILE A 460 -15.33 6.69 -13.75
C ILE A 460 -15.33 6.08 -15.15
N ASP A 461 -15.53 4.76 -15.27
CA ASP A 461 -15.55 4.02 -16.55
C ASP A 461 -14.33 4.30 -17.46
N GLY A 462 -13.17 4.59 -16.85
CA GLY A 462 -11.93 4.97 -17.56
C GLY A 462 -11.88 6.43 -18.03
N LYS A 463 -12.92 7.23 -17.82
CA LYS A 463 -12.96 8.67 -18.09
C LYS A 463 -12.44 9.44 -16.89
N VAL A 464 -11.43 10.30 -17.12
CA VAL A 464 -10.95 11.25 -16.10
C VAL A 464 -11.66 12.58 -16.27
N MET A 465 -12.34 13.07 -15.23
CA MET A 465 -13.15 14.28 -15.25
C MET A 465 -12.76 15.22 -14.10
N THR A 466 -12.48 16.49 -14.42
CA THR A 466 -12.15 17.51 -13.40
C THR A 466 -13.39 18.12 -12.78
N LEU A 467 -13.40 18.15 -11.44
CA LEU A 467 -14.41 18.76 -10.60
C LEU A 467 -13.82 19.88 -9.74
N ILE A 468 -14.66 20.82 -9.32
CA ILE A 468 -14.35 21.88 -8.36
C ILE A 468 -15.39 21.93 -7.25
N THR A 469 -14.95 22.17 -6.02
CA THR A 469 -15.82 22.44 -4.86
C THR A 469 -15.48 23.81 -4.28
N TYR A 470 -16.50 24.56 -3.84
CA TYR A 470 -16.36 25.84 -3.14
C TYR A 470 -16.76 25.75 -1.65
N ASN A 471 -17.33 24.62 -1.24
CA ASN A 471 -17.82 24.36 0.12
C ASN A 471 -17.07 23.19 0.75
N LYS A 472 -15.75 23.15 0.52
CA LYS A 472 -14.79 22.28 1.21
C LYS A 472 -15.14 20.79 1.12
N GLY A 473 -15.53 20.33 -0.08
CA GLY A 473 -15.75 18.93 -0.40
C GLY A 473 -17.19 18.42 -0.18
N ARG A 474 -18.14 19.29 0.20
CA ARG A 474 -19.55 18.89 0.39
C ARG A 474 -20.28 18.67 -0.94
N ASP A 475 -20.11 19.58 -1.90
CA ASP A 475 -20.65 19.48 -3.25
C ASP A 475 -19.55 19.76 -4.28
N TRP A 476 -19.63 19.09 -5.43
CA TRP A 476 -18.66 19.17 -6.51
C TRP A 476 -19.39 19.43 -7.84
N ASP A 477 -18.91 20.41 -8.59
CA ASP A 477 -19.42 20.79 -9.92
C ASP A 477 -18.32 20.62 -10.97
N TYR A 478 -18.70 20.44 -12.23
CA TYR A 478 -17.77 20.47 -13.36
C TYR A 478 -17.29 21.89 -13.71
N LEU A 479 -16.07 22.00 -14.25
CA LEU A 479 -15.54 23.29 -14.71
C LEU A 479 -16.30 23.80 -15.95
N ARG A 480 -16.79 25.05 -15.86
CA ARG A 480 -17.50 25.73 -16.93
C ARG A 480 -16.57 25.97 -18.14
N PRO A 481 -16.88 25.47 -19.35
CA PRO A 481 -16.03 25.69 -20.51
C PRO A 481 -16.00 27.18 -20.92
N PRO A 482 -14.87 27.69 -21.45
CA PRO A 482 -14.79 29.05 -21.96
C PRO A 482 -15.68 29.20 -23.20
N SER A 483 -16.37 30.33 -23.31
CA SER A 483 -17.31 30.56 -24.43
C SER A 483 -16.62 30.90 -25.76
N MET A 484 -15.33 31.23 -25.74
CA MET A 484 -14.52 31.57 -26.91
C MET A 484 -13.15 30.87 -26.85
N ASP A 485 -12.60 30.53 -28.02
CA ASP A 485 -11.21 30.07 -28.18
C ASP A 485 -10.21 31.23 -28.12
N MET A 486 -8.91 30.91 -28.17
CA MET A 486 -7.80 31.89 -28.26
C MET A 486 -7.92 32.86 -29.46
N ASN A 487 -8.68 32.50 -30.50
CA ASN A 487 -8.91 33.32 -31.71
C ASN A 487 -10.20 34.16 -31.64
N GLY A 488 -10.94 34.13 -30.53
CA GLY A 488 -12.23 34.82 -30.38
C GLY A 488 -13.40 34.17 -31.11
N LYS A 489 -13.28 32.91 -31.56
CA LYS A 489 -14.37 32.12 -32.14
C LYS A 489 -15.16 31.42 -31.02
N PRO A 490 -16.49 31.25 -31.16
CA PRO A 490 -17.27 30.53 -30.16
C PRO A 490 -16.84 29.06 -30.07
N THR A 491 -16.71 28.53 -28.86
CA THR A 491 -16.40 27.12 -28.64
C THR A 491 -17.60 26.22 -28.93
N ASN A 492 -17.33 25.01 -29.41
CA ASN A 492 -18.36 23.98 -29.63
C ASN A 492 -18.73 23.23 -28.33
N CYS A 493 -17.92 23.36 -27.27
CA CYS A 493 -18.08 22.67 -26.00
C CYS A 493 -19.18 23.32 -25.15
N LYS A 494 -20.22 22.56 -24.80
CA LYS A 494 -21.36 23.03 -24.00
C LYS A 494 -21.82 21.94 -23.02
N PRO A 495 -22.25 22.32 -21.81
CA PRO A 495 -23.01 21.43 -20.93
C PRO A 495 -24.31 20.93 -21.61
N PRO A 496 -24.77 19.70 -21.31
CA PRO A 496 -24.20 18.77 -20.32
C PRO A 496 -23.03 17.94 -20.87
N ASP A 497 -22.91 17.74 -22.18
CA ASP A 497 -22.05 16.70 -22.76
C ASP A 497 -20.56 17.07 -22.84
N CYS A 498 -20.20 18.33 -22.60
CA CYS A 498 -18.82 18.81 -22.71
C CYS A 498 -18.49 19.92 -21.68
N HIS A 499 -17.34 19.76 -21.03
CA HIS A 499 -16.83 20.60 -19.95
C HIS A 499 -15.33 20.91 -20.14
N LEU A 500 -14.76 21.72 -19.25
CA LEU A 500 -13.30 21.90 -19.13
C LEU A 500 -12.72 20.85 -18.18
N HIS A 501 -11.57 20.29 -18.53
CA HIS A 501 -10.78 19.42 -17.66
C HIS A 501 -9.31 19.87 -17.64
N LEU A 502 -8.62 19.62 -16.54
CA LEU A 502 -7.26 20.10 -16.26
C LEU A 502 -6.37 18.96 -15.74
N HIS A 503 -5.09 18.99 -16.11
CA HIS A 503 -4.04 18.21 -15.43
C HIS A 503 -3.69 18.94 -14.12
N LEU A 504 -4.05 18.37 -12.97
CA LEU A 504 -3.93 19.07 -11.67
C LEU A 504 -2.53 18.90 -11.07
N ARG A 505 -2.11 17.65 -10.87
CA ARG A 505 -0.78 17.27 -10.37
C ARG A 505 -0.08 16.19 -11.22
N TRP A 506 -0.76 15.65 -12.22
CA TRP A 506 -0.26 14.55 -13.05
C TRP A 506 -0.34 14.89 -14.55
N ALA A 507 0.83 15.05 -15.16
CA ALA A 507 1.00 14.91 -16.60
C ALA A 507 1.00 13.41 -16.96
N ASP A 508 0.12 12.98 -17.86
CA ASP A 508 0.23 11.65 -18.48
C ASP A 508 1.37 11.59 -19.50
N ASN A 509 1.75 12.76 -20.03
CA ASN A 509 2.87 12.98 -20.92
C ASN A 509 4.17 13.18 -20.10
N PRO A 510 5.13 12.24 -20.10
CA PRO A 510 6.33 12.32 -19.24
C PRO A 510 7.35 13.38 -19.68
N TYR A 511 7.02 14.21 -20.66
CA TYR A 511 7.89 15.26 -21.20
C TYR A 511 7.47 16.69 -20.82
N VAL A 512 6.47 16.86 -19.94
CA VAL A 512 5.89 18.17 -19.53
C VAL A 512 5.48 18.16 -18.05
N SER A 513 5.24 19.33 -17.45
CA SER A 513 5.03 19.45 -15.99
C SER A 513 3.57 19.35 -15.52
N GLY A 514 2.56 19.53 -16.40
CA GLY A 514 1.14 19.21 -16.19
C GLY A 514 0.53 19.64 -14.86
N THR A 515 0.90 20.81 -14.34
CA THR A 515 0.54 21.27 -12.99
C THR A 515 -0.32 22.53 -13.03
N VAL A 516 -1.42 22.56 -12.26
CA VAL A 516 -2.20 23.78 -12.06
C VAL A 516 -1.50 24.72 -11.06
N HIS A 517 -1.17 25.92 -11.52
CA HIS A 517 -0.53 26.97 -10.74
C HIS A 517 -1.53 27.85 -10.00
N THR A 518 -1.48 27.82 -8.66
CA THR A 518 -2.17 28.77 -7.76
C THR A 518 -1.21 29.35 -6.72
N LYS A 519 -1.55 30.53 -6.19
CA LYS A 519 -0.82 31.19 -5.09
C LYS A 519 -1.82 31.74 -4.07
N ASP A 520 -1.44 31.69 -2.81
CA ASP A 520 -2.09 32.38 -1.68
C ASP A 520 -2.11 33.90 -1.86
N THR A 521 -1.01 34.47 -2.36
CA THR A 521 -0.89 35.90 -2.67
C THR A 521 -1.83 36.38 -3.78
N ALA A 522 -2.37 35.50 -4.62
CA ALA A 522 -3.11 35.82 -5.83
C ALA A 522 -4.56 35.24 -5.81
N PRO A 523 -5.45 35.70 -4.91
CA PRO A 523 -6.79 35.14 -4.76
C PRO A 523 -7.61 35.21 -6.05
N GLY A 524 -8.23 34.09 -6.40
CA GLY A 524 -9.05 33.92 -7.60
C GLY A 524 -8.28 33.63 -8.89
N LEU A 525 -6.95 33.75 -8.92
CA LEU A 525 -6.12 33.36 -10.07
C LEU A 525 -5.79 31.86 -10.03
N ILE A 526 -6.23 31.14 -11.05
CA ILE A 526 -5.92 29.72 -11.28
C ILE A 526 -5.56 29.58 -12.77
N MET A 527 -4.39 29.01 -13.07
CA MET A 527 -3.92 28.79 -14.45
C MET A 527 -3.29 27.40 -14.58
N GLY A 528 -3.53 26.70 -15.69
CA GLY A 528 -2.92 25.39 -15.94
C GLY A 528 -3.29 24.78 -17.29
N ALA A 529 -2.67 23.63 -17.59
CA ALA A 529 -2.89 22.87 -18.81
C ALA A 529 -4.13 21.96 -18.70
N GLY A 530 -4.81 21.72 -19.82
CA GLY A 530 -5.98 20.86 -19.88
C GLY A 530 -6.61 20.79 -21.28
N ASN A 531 -7.85 20.33 -21.36
CA ASN A 531 -8.59 20.18 -22.61
C ASN A 531 -10.08 20.52 -22.46
N LEU A 532 -10.78 20.63 -23.59
CA LEU A 532 -12.24 20.71 -23.67
C LEU A 532 -12.81 19.43 -24.27
N GLY A 533 -13.70 18.76 -23.53
CA GLY A 533 -14.25 17.47 -23.92
C GLY A 533 -15.21 16.90 -22.88
N SER A 534 -15.42 15.58 -22.92
CA SER A 534 -16.15 14.81 -21.90
C SER A 534 -15.22 14.03 -20.96
N GLN A 535 -13.90 14.16 -21.16
CA GLN A 535 -12.83 13.62 -20.33
C GLN A 535 -11.49 14.31 -20.65
N LEU A 536 -10.53 14.21 -19.74
CA LEU A 536 -9.12 14.55 -19.95
C LEU A 536 -8.48 13.61 -20.99
N VAL A 537 -7.53 14.11 -21.79
CA VAL A 537 -6.79 13.33 -22.81
C VAL A 537 -5.33 13.79 -22.94
N GLU A 538 -4.43 12.84 -23.14
CA GLU A 538 -2.96 13.04 -23.12
C GLU A 538 -2.42 13.87 -24.29
N TYR A 539 -3.08 13.84 -25.45
CA TYR A 539 -2.54 14.36 -26.71
C TYR A 539 -2.94 15.82 -27.02
N LYS A 540 -3.65 16.50 -26.12
CA LYS A 540 -4.14 17.87 -26.36
C LYS A 540 -4.08 18.74 -25.10
N GLU A 541 -2.93 19.37 -24.92
CA GLU A 541 -2.64 20.30 -23.82
C GLU A 541 -2.86 21.75 -24.29
N GLU A 542 -3.88 22.41 -23.72
CA GLU A 542 -4.20 23.83 -23.92
C GLU A 542 -4.15 24.57 -22.58
N MET A 543 -3.59 25.78 -22.54
CA MET A 543 -3.48 26.56 -21.30
C MET A 543 -4.75 27.38 -21.06
N TYR A 544 -5.36 27.20 -19.89
CA TYR A 544 -6.55 27.92 -19.45
C TYR A 544 -6.27 28.77 -18.20
N ILE A 545 -6.98 29.89 -18.09
CA ILE A 545 -6.95 30.77 -16.92
C ILE A 545 -8.36 31.15 -16.46
N THR A 546 -8.52 31.33 -15.15
CA THR A 546 -9.58 32.10 -14.50
C THR A 546 -8.93 33.11 -13.57
N SER A 547 -9.55 34.29 -13.42
CA SER A 547 -9.18 35.27 -12.37
C SER A 547 -10.32 35.51 -11.38
N ASP A 548 -11.40 34.75 -11.47
CA ASP A 548 -12.60 34.78 -10.62
C ASP A 548 -12.87 33.41 -9.97
N CYS A 549 -11.80 32.72 -9.60
CA CYS A 549 -11.78 31.47 -8.83
C CYS A 549 -12.49 30.26 -9.48
N GLY A 550 -12.65 30.26 -10.80
CA GLY A 550 -13.28 29.16 -11.55
C GLY A 550 -14.66 29.50 -12.11
N TYR A 551 -15.20 30.69 -11.86
CA TYR A 551 -16.49 31.12 -12.40
C TYR A 551 -16.43 31.41 -13.91
N THR A 552 -15.37 32.06 -14.39
CA THR A 552 -15.13 32.35 -15.81
C THR A 552 -13.75 31.83 -16.23
N TRP A 553 -13.73 30.78 -17.04
CA TRP A 553 -12.53 30.29 -17.70
C TRP A 553 -12.30 30.96 -19.06
N ARG A 554 -11.04 31.03 -19.48
CA ARG A 554 -10.57 31.56 -20.77
C ARG A 554 -9.44 30.68 -21.29
N GLN A 555 -9.42 30.38 -22.58
CA GLN A 555 -8.24 29.79 -23.23
C GLN A 555 -7.18 30.88 -23.47
N VAL A 556 -5.91 30.54 -23.28
CA VAL A 556 -4.79 31.48 -23.35
C VAL A 556 -3.74 31.06 -24.36
N PHE A 557 -3.28 29.80 -24.32
CA PHE A 557 -2.27 29.26 -25.23
C PHE A 557 -2.62 27.85 -25.72
N GLU A 558 -1.96 27.47 -26.81
CA GLU A 558 -1.78 26.11 -27.30
C GLU A 558 -0.41 25.60 -26.82
N GLU A 559 -0.34 24.34 -26.37
CA GLU A 559 0.79 23.71 -25.66
C GLU A 559 1.12 24.30 -24.27
N GLU A 560 1.74 23.51 -23.39
CA GLU A 560 2.06 23.92 -22.01
C GLU A 560 3.05 25.09 -21.95
N HIS A 561 2.90 25.92 -20.92
CA HIS A 561 3.80 27.03 -20.62
C HIS A 561 4.07 27.08 -19.12
N HIS A 562 5.34 27.13 -18.70
CA HIS A 562 5.71 27.42 -17.32
C HIS A 562 5.19 28.80 -16.92
N ILE A 563 4.43 28.88 -15.82
CA ILE A 563 3.83 30.13 -15.32
C ILE A 563 4.54 30.64 -14.07
N LEU A 564 4.86 31.94 -14.04
CA LEU A 564 5.28 32.65 -12.84
C LEU A 564 4.38 33.86 -12.57
N TYR A 565 4.00 34.03 -11.30
CA TYR A 565 3.28 35.22 -10.82
C TYR A 565 4.26 36.16 -10.11
N LEU A 566 4.14 37.47 -10.37
CA LEU A 566 4.91 38.54 -9.72
C LEU A 566 3.95 39.61 -9.17
N ASP A 567 4.38 40.40 -8.17
CA ASP A 567 3.55 41.43 -7.50
C ASP A 567 2.16 40.91 -7.08
N HIS A 568 2.12 39.82 -6.31
CA HIS A 568 0.89 39.15 -5.87
C HIS A 568 -0.06 38.81 -7.05
N GLY A 569 0.47 38.33 -8.18
CA GLY A 569 -0.29 38.14 -9.42
C GLY A 569 -0.67 39.46 -10.13
N GLY A 570 0.13 40.51 -9.94
CA GLY A 570 0.06 41.79 -10.66
C GLY A 570 0.73 41.73 -12.03
N VAL A 571 1.67 40.80 -12.24
CA VAL A 571 2.15 40.40 -13.57
C VAL A 571 2.12 38.86 -13.64
N ILE A 572 1.63 38.33 -14.75
CA ILE A 572 1.69 36.90 -15.08
C ILE A 572 2.71 36.75 -16.20
N VAL A 573 3.70 35.87 -16.03
CA VAL A 573 4.74 35.61 -17.02
C VAL A 573 4.66 34.14 -17.44
N ALA A 574 4.85 33.89 -18.73
CA ALA A 574 4.77 32.56 -19.34
C ALA A 574 5.91 32.33 -20.34
N ILE A 575 6.62 31.21 -20.18
CA ILE A 575 7.54 30.66 -21.18
C ILE A 575 6.96 29.32 -21.66
N LYS A 576 7.01 29.04 -22.96
CA LYS A 576 6.57 27.75 -23.50
C LYS A 576 7.48 26.62 -22.97
N ASP A 577 6.89 25.58 -22.38
CA ASP A 577 7.64 24.36 -22.06
C ASP A 577 7.86 23.59 -23.37
N THR A 578 9.12 23.38 -23.75
CA THR A 578 9.46 22.66 -24.99
C THR A 578 10.95 22.34 -25.07
N SER A 579 11.29 21.20 -25.69
CA SER A 579 12.67 20.78 -25.93
C SER A 579 13.34 21.46 -27.13
N ILE A 580 12.94 22.68 -27.46
CA ILE A 580 13.49 23.49 -28.56
C ILE A 580 13.95 24.83 -27.95
N PRO A 581 15.22 25.23 -28.12
CA PRO A 581 15.75 26.39 -27.42
C PRO A 581 15.10 27.68 -27.94
N LEU A 582 14.70 28.54 -27.00
CA LEU A 582 13.87 29.71 -27.26
C LEU A 582 14.47 30.98 -26.63
N LYS A 583 13.91 32.12 -27.00
CA LYS A 583 14.30 33.43 -26.45
C LYS A 583 13.13 34.41 -26.27
N ILE A 584 11.92 33.87 -26.36
CA ILE A 584 10.66 34.63 -26.24
C ILE A 584 10.08 34.45 -24.85
N LEU A 585 9.67 35.56 -24.25
CA LEU A 585 8.96 35.66 -22.98
C LEU A 585 7.58 36.25 -23.28
N LYS A 586 6.51 35.60 -22.81
CA LYS A 586 5.16 36.19 -22.84
C LYS A 586 4.83 36.73 -21.45
N PHE A 587 4.18 37.89 -21.38
CA PHE A 587 3.68 38.42 -20.10
C PHE A 587 2.35 39.16 -20.26
N SER A 588 1.57 39.19 -19.19
CA SER A 588 0.31 39.92 -19.06
C SER A 588 0.32 40.75 -17.77
N VAL A 589 -0.27 41.95 -17.84
CA VAL A 589 -0.39 42.90 -16.71
C VAL A 589 -1.84 43.12 -16.27
N ASP A 590 -2.77 42.37 -16.88
CA ASP A 590 -4.22 42.54 -16.81
C ASP A 590 -4.94 41.20 -16.58
N GLU A 591 -4.37 40.33 -15.74
CA GLU A 591 -4.94 39.04 -15.34
C GLU A 591 -5.10 38.02 -16.50
N GLY A 592 -4.21 38.08 -17.50
CA GLY A 592 -4.20 37.17 -18.65
C GLY A 592 -5.15 37.57 -19.79
N LEU A 593 -5.73 38.78 -19.75
CA LEU A 593 -6.63 39.28 -20.79
C LEU A 593 -5.89 39.71 -22.06
N THR A 594 -4.73 40.35 -21.93
CA THR A 594 -3.84 40.68 -23.05
C THR A 594 -2.41 40.25 -22.75
N TRP A 595 -1.71 39.78 -23.79
CA TRP A 595 -0.35 39.24 -23.69
C TRP A 595 0.59 39.97 -24.61
N SER A 596 1.77 40.31 -24.09
CA SER A 596 2.87 40.94 -24.81
C SER A 596 4.06 39.99 -24.89
N THR A 597 4.73 39.96 -26.04
CA THR A 597 5.93 39.15 -26.28
C THR A 597 7.18 40.03 -26.20
N HIS A 598 8.20 39.57 -25.48
CA HIS A 598 9.51 40.22 -25.35
C HIS A 598 10.63 39.21 -25.63
N ASN A 599 11.75 39.67 -26.20
CA ASN A 599 12.93 38.83 -26.43
C ASN A 599 13.90 38.96 -25.24
N PHE A 600 13.82 38.04 -24.27
CA PHE A 600 14.52 38.21 -22.98
C PHE A 600 16.05 38.06 -23.10
N THR A 601 16.54 37.28 -24.06
CA THR A 601 17.97 37.13 -24.40
C THR A 601 18.18 37.19 -25.92
N SER A 602 19.41 37.43 -26.36
CA SER A 602 19.80 37.45 -27.78
C SER A 602 19.85 36.05 -28.39
N THR A 603 20.32 35.09 -27.60
CA THR A 603 20.64 33.70 -27.96
C THR A 603 19.44 32.82 -27.63
N SER A 604 19.21 31.73 -28.37
CA SER A 604 18.20 30.76 -27.96
C SER A 604 18.75 29.88 -26.82
N VAL A 605 17.97 29.71 -25.75
CA VAL A 605 18.32 28.99 -24.53
C VAL A 605 17.28 27.89 -24.28
N PHE A 606 17.72 26.72 -23.83
CA PHE A 606 16.85 25.70 -23.24
C PHE A 606 16.50 26.16 -21.83
N VAL A 607 15.23 26.43 -21.55
CA VAL A 607 14.81 26.96 -20.24
C VAL A 607 14.61 25.81 -19.27
N ASP A 608 15.37 25.84 -18.19
CA ASP A 608 15.40 24.82 -17.14
C ASP A 608 14.54 25.23 -15.92
N GLY A 609 14.28 26.53 -15.74
CA GLY A 609 13.33 26.99 -14.73
C GLY A 609 13.15 28.50 -14.61
N LEU A 610 12.20 28.86 -13.74
CA LEU A 610 11.78 30.23 -13.41
C LEU A 610 11.77 30.45 -11.90
N LEU A 611 12.31 31.57 -11.44
CA LEU A 611 12.28 31.98 -10.03
C LEU A 611 11.85 33.44 -9.85
N SER A 612 11.02 33.68 -8.84
CA SER A 612 10.74 35.00 -8.27
C SER A 612 11.67 35.28 -7.08
N GLU A 613 11.78 36.55 -6.67
CA GLU A 613 12.34 36.91 -5.37
C GLU A 613 11.41 36.44 -4.23
N PRO A 614 11.92 35.92 -3.09
CA PRO A 614 11.10 35.40 -2.00
C PRO A 614 10.07 36.41 -1.49
N GLY A 615 8.81 35.97 -1.42
CA GLY A 615 7.65 36.76 -1.00
C GLY A 615 6.64 37.01 -2.12
N ASP A 616 7.04 36.89 -3.40
CA ASP A 616 6.22 37.20 -4.59
C ASP A 616 5.67 38.65 -4.64
N GLU A 617 6.20 39.54 -3.79
CA GLU A 617 5.85 40.96 -3.69
C GLU A 617 6.51 41.82 -4.78
N THR A 618 7.59 41.32 -5.40
CA THR A 618 8.46 42.11 -6.27
C THR A 618 8.29 41.76 -7.75
N LEU A 619 8.94 42.55 -8.60
CA LEU A 619 8.84 42.52 -10.06
C LEU A 619 10.15 42.08 -10.74
N VAL A 620 11.00 41.38 -9.98
CA VAL A 620 12.25 40.78 -10.48
C VAL A 620 12.04 39.27 -10.60
N MET A 621 12.40 38.71 -11.75
CA MET A 621 12.50 37.27 -11.97
C MET A 621 13.88 36.87 -12.50
N THR A 622 14.22 35.60 -12.33
CA THR A 622 15.37 34.95 -12.94
C THR A 622 14.90 33.76 -13.76
N VAL A 623 15.18 33.79 -15.06
CA VAL A 623 15.14 32.61 -15.94
C VAL A 623 16.51 31.95 -15.84
N PHE A 624 16.57 30.63 -15.74
CA PHE A 624 17.84 29.90 -15.85
C PHE A 624 17.72 28.76 -16.88
N GLY A 625 18.84 28.42 -17.50
CA GLY A 625 18.87 27.50 -18.62
C GLY A 625 20.27 27.17 -19.12
N HIS A 626 20.34 26.32 -20.15
CA HIS A 626 21.57 26.02 -20.88
C HIS A 626 21.48 26.46 -22.35
N ILE A 627 22.57 27.00 -22.90
CA ILE A 627 22.60 27.50 -24.30
C ILE A 627 22.59 26.33 -25.32
N SER A 628 23.18 25.19 -24.94
CA SER A 628 23.11 23.92 -25.65
C SER A 628 23.43 22.77 -24.71
N PHE A 629 23.16 21.53 -25.11
CA PHE A 629 23.39 20.30 -24.31
C PHE A 629 24.83 20.07 -23.81
N ARG A 630 25.80 20.92 -24.19
CA ARG A 630 27.20 20.91 -23.70
C ARG A 630 27.77 22.32 -23.49
N SER A 631 26.92 23.31 -23.17
CA SER A 631 27.33 24.69 -22.93
C SER A 631 27.27 25.06 -21.45
N ASP A 632 28.01 26.12 -21.08
CA ASP A 632 27.85 26.79 -19.78
C ASP A 632 26.39 27.24 -19.56
N TRP A 633 25.97 27.29 -18.29
CA TRP A 633 24.66 27.77 -17.86
C TRP A 633 24.49 29.29 -18.13
N GLU A 634 23.34 29.69 -18.67
CA GLU A 634 22.93 31.11 -18.81
C GLU A 634 21.79 31.41 -17.83
N LEU A 635 21.94 32.48 -17.04
CA LEU A 635 20.88 33.04 -16.22
C LEU A 635 20.50 34.41 -16.78
N VAL A 636 19.20 34.68 -16.88
CA VAL A 636 18.66 35.96 -17.34
C VAL A 636 17.77 36.56 -16.27
N LYS A 637 18.25 37.64 -15.66
CA LYS A 637 17.46 38.52 -14.81
C LYS A 637 16.51 39.32 -15.70
N VAL A 638 15.23 39.40 -15.34
CA VAL A 638 14.26 40.30 -15.97
C VAL A 638 13.59 41.14 -14.89
N ASP A 639 13.60 42.46 -15.07
CA ASP A 639 13.09 43.45 -14.14
C ASP A 639 11.96 44.26 -14.79
N PHE A 640 10.74 44.07 -14.30
CA PHE A 640 9.52 44.75 -14.78
C PHE A 640 9.28 46.10 -14.09
N ARG A 641 10.03 46.46 -13.03
CA ARG A 641 9.82 47.71 -12.28
C ARG A 641 9.80 48.98 -13.14
N PRO A 642 10.58 49.14 -14.23
CA PRO A 642 10.52 50.33 -15.07
C PRO A 642 9.15 50.58 -15.76
N SER A 643 8.28 49.57 -15.85
CA SER A 643 6.88 49.75 -16.32
C SER A 643 5.89 50.16 -15.23
N PHE A 644 6.25 49.98 -13.96
CA PHE A 644 5.39 50.21 -12.80
C PHE A 644 6.00 51.27 -11.88
N SER A 645 6.09 52.50 -12.39
CA SER A 645 6.83 53.62 -11.77
C SER A 645 6.22 54.18 -10.47
N ARG A 646 5.13 53.61 -9.96
CA ARG A 646 4.46 54.03 -8.72
C ARG A 646 3.84 52.88 -7.95
N GLN A 647 3.66 53.09 -6.65
CA GLN A 647 2.84 52.22 -5.80
C GLN A 647 1.35 52.38 -6.15
N CYS A 648 0.57 51.32 -5.93
CA CYS A 648 -0.89 51.38 -5.96
C CYS A 648 -1.45 52.09 -4.72
N SER A 649 -2.53 52.82 -4.94
CA SER A 649 -3.37 53.48 -3.96
C SER A 649 -4.74 52.82 -3.89
N GLU A 650 -5.57 53.17 -2.91
CA GLU A 650 -6.91 52.58 -2.74
C GLU A 650 -7.80 52.74 -3.99
N GLU A 651 -7.70 53.87 -4.70
CA GLU A 651 -8.43 54.14 -5.93
C GLU A 651 -7.95 53.34 -7.15
N ASP A 652 -6.80 52.65 -7.09
CA ASP A 652 -6.32 51.78 -8.16
C ASP A 652 -7.01 50.41 -8.19
N TYR A 653 -7.75 50.08 -7.13
CA TYR A 653 -8.45 48.81 -7.00
C TYR A 653 -9.93 48.93 -7.35
N ARG A 654 -10.51 47.79 -7.76
CA ARG A 654 -11.95 47.52 -7.81
C ARG A 654 -12.25 46.38 -6.84
N SER A 655 -13.44 46.39 -6.24
CA SER A 655 -13.97 45.24 -5.52
C SER A 655 -14.35 44.13 -6.50
N TRP A 656 -14.15 42.88 -6.08
CA TRP A 656 -14.67 41.68 -6.71
C TRP A 656 -15.28 40.80 -5.61
N ASP A 657 -16.59 40.62 -5.68
CA ASP A 657 -17.32 39.75 -4.76
C ASP A 657 -17.14 38.29 -5.22
N LEU A 658 -16.71 37.42 -4.32
CA LEU A 658 -16.60 35.98 -4.58
C LEU A 658 -18.00 35.38 -4.74
N SER A 659 -18.16 34.49 -5.72
CA SER A 659 -19.40 33.73 -5.92
C SER A 659 -19.12 32.34 -6.49
N ASN A 660 -19.96 31.36 -6.16
CA ASN A 660 -19.90 30.01 -6.73
C ASN A 660 -20.49 29.99 -8.16
N LEU A 661 -20.45 28.83 -8.83
CA LEU A 661 -20.93 28.68 -10.21
C LEU A 661 -22.41 29.04 -10.37
N GLN A 662 -23.22 28.86 -9.32
CA GLN A 662 -24.64 29.17 -9.22
C GLN A 662 -24.91 30.67 -8.96
N GLY A 663 -23.89 31.45 -8.59
CA GLY A 663 -23.98 32.88 -8.32
C GLY A 663 -24.30 33.26 -6.86
N ASP A 664 -24.32 32.30 -5.94
CA ASP A 664 -24.44 32.58 -4.50
C ASP A 664 -23.11 33.14 -3.96
N ARG A 665 -23.25 34.05 -2.99
CA ARG A 665 -22.16 34.81 -2.37
C ARG A 665 -21.81 34.28 -0.97
N CYS A 666 -22.73 33.57 -0.32
CA CYS A 666 -22.55 33.03 1.03
C CYS A 666 -21.72 31.73 1.01
N ILE A 667 -20.43 31.84 0.73
CA ILE A 667 -19.50 30.70 0.67
C ILE A 667 -18.92 30.47 2.06
N MET A 668 -19.02 29.24 2.56
CA MET A 668 -18.59 28.87 3.93
C MET A 668 -19.22 29.77 5.02
N GLY A 669 -20.47 30.20 4.79
CA GLY A 669 -21.20 31.10 5.68
C GLY A 669 -20.78 32.57 5.62
N GLN A 670 -20.03 32.99 4.59
CA GLN A 670 -19.55 34.37 4.46
C GLN A 670 -19.69 34.94 3.04
N GLU A 671 -20.12 36.21 2.94
CA GLU A 671 -19.84 37.02 1.75
C GLU A 671 -18.40 37.55 1.85
N ARG A 672 -17.56 37.20 0.87
CA ARG A 672 -16.15 37.64 0.80
C ARG A 672 -15.93 38.53 -0.43
N SER A 673 -15.35 39.71 -0.24
CA SER A 673 -15.02 40.64 -1.34
C SER A 673 -13.54 41.00 -1.33
N PHE A 674 -12.91 40.97 -2.50
CA PHE A 674 -11.46 41.09 -2.71
C PHE A 674 -11.08 42.30 -3.58
N ARG A 675 -9.84 42.77 -3.45
CA ARG A 675 -9.23 43.83 -4.27
C ARG A 675 -8.62 43.26 -5.53
N LYS A 676 -9.03 43.77 -6.69
CA LYS A 676 -8.39 43.51 -7.98
C LYS A 676 -7.89 44.82 -8.57
N ARG A 677 -6.67 44.85 -9.13
CA ARG A 677 -6.14 46.07 -9.77
C ARG A 677 -7.00 46.43 -10.99
N LYS A 678 -7.24 47.72 -11.23
CA LYS A 678 -7.90 48.18 -12.46
C LYS A 678 -6.95 47.96 -13.65
N SER A 679 -7.45 47.45 -14.77
CA SER A 679 -6.63 47.24 -15.99
C SER A 679 -6.06 48.52 -16.58
N THR A 680 -6.69 49.67 -16.28
CA THR A 680 -6.19 51.02 -16.63
C THR A 680 -5.17 51.57 -15.64
N SER A 681 -4.80 50.84 -14.58
CA SER A 681 -3.82 51.28 -13.59
C SER A 681 -2.57 50.42 -13.60
N TRP A 682 -1.44 51.06 -13.91
CA TRP A 682 -0.11 50.46 -13.88
C TRP A 682 0.60 50.93 -12.61
N CYS A 683 0.51 50.11 -11.57
CA CYS A 683 1.11 50.35 -10.26
C CYS A 683 1.50 49.03 -9.59
N ILE A 684 2.47 49.08 -8.67
CA ILE A 684 2.92 47.94 -7.85
C ILE A 684 1.98 47.80 -6.64
N LYS A 685 1.45 46.60 -6.37
CA LYS A 685 0.63 46.32 -5.17
C LYS A 685 1.51 46.33 -3.91
N GLY A 686 2.60 45.55 -3.94
CA GLY A 686 3.64 45.45 -2.92
C GLY A 686 3.18 45.01 -1.52
N ARG A 687 4.12 45.04 -0.56
CA ARG A 687 4.02 44.41 0.78
C ARG A 687 2.72 44.65 1.55
N SER A 688 2.20 45.88 1.50
CA SER A 688 1.01 46.28 2.23
C SER A 688 -0.31 45.88 1.54
N PHE A 689 -0.26 45.07 0.49
CA PHE A 689 -1.43 44.60 -0.23
C PHE A 689 -2.24 43.58 0.58
N THR A 690 -3.23 44.08 1.32
CA THR A 690 -4.32 43.27 1.84
C THR A 690 -5.32 42.97 0.72
N SER A 691 -5.47 41.68 0.38
CA SER A 691 -6.31 41.28 -0.75
C SER A 691 -7.80 41.26 -0.41
N ALA A 692 -8.18 40.96 0.84
CA ALA A 692 -9.57 40.98 1.31
C ALA A 692 -10.00 42.41 1.72
N LEU A 693 -11.13 42.89 1.20
CA LEU A 693 -11.76 44.16 1.56
C LEU A 693 -12.72 44.00 2.74
N THR A 694 -13.62 43.03 2.63
CA THR A 694 -14.77 42.85 3.52
C THR A 694 -15.08 41.37 3.62
N SER A 695 -15.33 40.91 4.85
CA SER A 695 -16.07 39.67 5.12
C SER A 695 -17.36 40.04 5.85
N ARG A 696 -18.49 39.46 5.44
CA ARG A 696 -19.77 39.54 6.15
C ARG A 696 -20.27 38.14 6.44
N VAL A 697 -20.75 37.91 7.65
CA VAL A 697 -21.38 36.65 8.04
C VAL A 697 -22.77 36.55 7.39
N CYS A 698 -23.10 35.36 6.90
CA CYS A 698 -24.44 35.01 6.42
C CYS A 698 -25.23 34.23 7.49
N GLU A 699 -26.56 34.24 7.36
CA GLU A 699 -27.43 33.30 8.08
C GLU A 699 -27.16 31.86 7.62
N CYS A 700 -27.17 30.88 8.54
CA CYS A 700 -26.96 29.48 8.16
C CYS A 700 -28.13 28.94 7.33
N ARG A 701 -27.80 28.14 6.33
CA ARG A 701 -28.73 27.45 5.43
C ARG A 701 -28.40 25.95 5.43
N ASP A 702 -29.29 25.14 4.85
CA ASP A 702 -29.05 23.71 4.59
C ASP A 702 -27.70 23.45 3.89
N SER A 703 -27.21 24.40 3.07
CA SER A 703 -25.91 24.36 2.38
C SER A 703 -24.69 24.34 3.31
N ASP A 704 -24.83 24.81 4.55
CA ASP A 704 -23.75 24.95 5.53
C ASP A 704 -23.57 23.70 6.40
N PHE A 705 -24.37 22.64 6.17
CA PHE A 705 -24.31 21.36 6.88
C PHE A 705 -24.05 20.19 5.92
N LEU A 706 -23.15 19.29 6.30
CA LEU A 706 -22.90 18.01 5.62
C LEU A 706 -23.38 16.82 6.47
N CYS A 707 -23.36 15.63 5.90
CA CYS A 707 -23.64 14.40 6.62
C CYS A 707 -22.51 14.06 7.61
N ASP A 708 -22.89 13.44 8.72
CA ASP A 708 -21.96 12.98 9.77
C ASP A 708 -21.62 11.49 9.63
N TYR A 709 -20.72 10.97 10.47
CA TYR A 709 -20.27 9.58 10.43
C TYR A 709 -21.43 8.59 10.45
N GLY A 710 -21.49 7.70 9.44
CA GLY A 710 -22.54 6.70 9.28
C GLY A 710 -23.82 7.20 8.58
N PHE A 711 -23.81 8.43 8.04
CA PHE A 711 -24.91 8.98 7.26
C PHE A 711 -24.44 9.36 5.85
N GLU A 712 -25.27 9.03 4.87
CA GLU A 712 -25.04 9.30 3.45
C GLU A 712 -26.19 10.13 2.87
N ARG A 713 -25.93 10.85 1.79
CA ARG A 713 -26.94 11.63 1.06
C ARG A 713 -27.84 10.66 0.28
N SER A 714 -29.14 10.75 0.46
CA SER A 714 -30.07 9.87 -0.27
C SER A 714 -29.92 10.05 -1.80
N PRO A 715 -29.72 8.98 -2.60
CA PRO A 715 -29.57 9.09 -4.04
C PRO A 715 -30.85 9.65 -4.68
N SER A 716 -30.69 10.66 -5.53
CA SER A 716 -31.77 11.59 -5.87
C SER A 716 -32.71 11.06 -6.96
N SER A 717 -33.84 10.48 -6.56
CA SER A 717 -35.03 10.34 -7.43
C SER A 717 -35.99 11.54 -7.33
N GLU A 718 -35.91 12.33 -6.26
CA GLU A 718 -36.73 13.53 -6.03
C GLU A 718 -35.84 14.72 -5.64
N SER A 719 -35.76 15.72 -6.52
CA SER A 719 -35.01 16.95 -6.26
C SER A 719 -35.77 17.85 -5.28
N ASN A 720 -35.19 18.08 -4.10
CA ASN A 720 -35.12 19.40 -3.42
C ASN A 720 -34.64 19.36 -1.95
N THR A 721 -34.50 18.20 -1.30
CA THR A 721 -34.01 18.15 0.10
C THR A 721 -32.75 17.30 0.23
N ASN A 722 -31.63 17.92 0.64
CA ASN A 722 -30.34 17.26 0.80
C ASN A 722 -30.26 16.44 2.11
N LYS A 723 -31.11 15.41 2.21
CA LYS A 723 -31.29 14.63 3.44
C LYS A 723 -30.18 13.60 3.62
N CYS A 724 -29.51 13.71 4.76
CA CYS A 724 -28.61 12.70 5.29
C CYS A 724 -29.44 11.60 5.97
N SER A 725 -29.23 10.36 5.54
CA SER A 725 -29.89 9.16 6.06
C SER A 725 -28.84 8.19 6.60
N ALA A 726 -29.11 7.58 7.76
CA ALA A 726 -28.22 6.55 8.32
C ALA A 726 -28.13 5.37 7.35
N ASN A 727 -26.90 4.96 7.04
CA ASN A 727 -26.66 3.81 6.17
C ASN A 727 -26.89 2.48 6.91
N PHE A 728 -26.93 1.36 6.17
CA PHE A 728 -27.33 0.07 6.72
C PHE A 728 -26.41 -0.50 7.82
N TRP A 729 -25.19 0.01 7.95
CA TRP A 729 -24.18 -0.48 8.90
C TRP A 729 -24.04 0.40 10.17
N PHE A 730 -24.65 1.59 10.17
CA PHE A 730 -24.67 2.50 11.29
C PHE A 730 -26.06 2.60 11.93
N ASN A 731 -26.08 2.77 13.26
CA ASN A 731 -27.30 3.05 14.01
C ASN A 731 -26.98 4.14 15.02
N PRO A 732 -27.60 5.34 14.95
CA PRO A 732 -27.30 6.44 15.89
C PRO A 732 -27.65 6.12 17.35
N LEU A 733 -28.40 5.05 17.61
CA LEU A 733 -28.73 4.56 18.96
C LEU A 733 -27.69 3.56 19.51
N SER A 734 -26.67 3.15 18.74
CA SER A 734 -25.60 2.30 19.28
C SER A 734 -24.60 3.15 20.08
N PRO A 735 -24.23 2.76 21.31
CA PRO A 735 -23.21 3.48 22.07
C PRO A 735 -21.83 3.37 21.38
N PRO A 736 -20.92 4.33 21.61
CA PRO A 736 -19.53 4.22 21.21
C PRO A 736 -18.85 3.04 21.92
N ASP A 737 -17.76 2.54 21.33
CA ASP A 737 -17.06 1.34 21.81
C ASP A 737 -16.55 1.49 23.26
N ASP A 738 -16.11 2.70 23.61
CA ASP A 738 -15.51 3.06 24.91
C ASP A 738 -16.51 3.68 25.93
N CYS A 739 -17.82 3.48 25.76
CA CYS A 739 -18.85 4.05 26.65
C CYS A 739 -18.82 3.39 28.04
N THR A 740 -18.36 4.11 29.07
CA THR A 740 -18.32 3.60 30.47
C THR A 740 -19.55 4.01 31.27
N LEU A 741 -20.00 3.14 32.19
CA LEU A 741 -21.27 3.35 32.89
C LEU A 741 -21.23 4.59 33.81
N GLY A 742 -22.21 5.47 33.64
CA GLY A 742 -22.28 6.76 34.34
C GLY A 742 -21.80 7.96 33.51
N GLN A 743 -21.11 7.73 32.39
CA GLN A 743 -20.88 8.77 31.39
C GLN A 743 -22.11 8.99 30.50
N THR A 744 -22.10 10.10 29.75
CA THR A 744 -23.09 10.43 28.71
C THR A 744 -22.39 10.57 27.36
N TYR A 745 -22.94 9.97 26.31
CA TYR A 745 -22.51 10.15 24.93
C TYR A 745 -23.52 10.99 24.14
N THR A 746 -23.03 11.70 23.12
CA THR A 746 -23.85 12.51 22.22
C THR A 746 -24.14 11.72 20.95
N SER A 747 -25.39 11.31 20.74
CA SER A 747 -25.80 10.72 19.45
C SER A 747 -26.01 11.82 18.41
N SER A 748 -25.36 11.71 17.26
CA SER A 748 -25.59 12.60 16.12
C SER A 748 -26.93 12.30 15.44
N LEU A 749 -27.64 13.35 15.02
CA LEU A 749 -28.84 13.25 14.19
C LEU A 749 -28.52 13.11 12.69
N GLY A 750 -27.24 13.02 12.35
CA GLY A 750 -26.75 12.78 10.99
C GLY A 750 -26.30 14.00 10.20
N TYR A 751 -26.37 15.19 10.81
CA TYR A 751 -25.94 16.45 10.23
C TYR A 751 -24.89 17.12 11.12
N ARG A 752 -23.83 17.63 10.50
CA ARG A 752 -22.83 18.46 11.16
C ARG A 752 -22.57 19.72 10.34
N LYS A 753 -22.33 20.85 11.03
CA LYS A 753 -21.89 22.08 10.34
C LYS A 753 -20.57 21.80 9.63
N VAL A 754 -20.40 22.34 8.42
CA VAL A 754 -19.10 22.27 7.72
C VAL A 754 -18.04 22.92 8.61
N VAL A 755 -16.93 22.22 8.85
CA VAL A 755 -15.87 22.75 9.72
C VAL A 755 -15.30 24.03 9.09
N SER A 756 -14.88 24.99 9.92
CA SER A 756 -14.52 26.38 9.53
C SER A 756 -15.64 27.24 8.89
N ASN A 757 -16.89 26.75 8.81
CA ASN A 757 -18.01 27.58 8.33
C ASN A 757 -18.46 28.59 9.41
N MET A 758 -18.54 29.87 9.02
CA MET A 758 -18.74 30.99 9.94
C MET A 758 -20.15 31.60 9.89
N CYS A 759 -21.17 30.91 9.35
CA CYS A 759 -22.56 31.40 9.39
C CYS A 759 -23.10 31.49 10.84
N GLU A 760 -24.04 32.41 11.09
CA GLU A 760 -24.67 32.65 12.40
C GLU A 760 -26.20 32.72 12.26
N GLY A 761 -26.96 32.12 13.20
CA GLY A 761 -28.43 32.11 13.13
C GLY A 761 -28.96 31.32 11.91
N GLY A 762 -30.12 31.69 11.39
CA GLY A 762 -30.76 30.99 10.26
C GLY A 762 -31.30 29.59 10.64
N VAL A 763 -31.01 28.59 9.80
CA VAL A 763 -31.38 27.19 10.04
C VAL A 763 -30.30 26.50 10.87
N ASP A 764 -30.68 25.94 12.03
CA ASP A 764 -29.81 25.04 12.80
C ASP A 764 -30.24 23.57 12.61
N LEU A 765 -29.49 22.84 11.78
CA LEU A 765 -29.63 21.40 11.63
C LEU A 765 -28.82 20.59 12.66
N GLN A 766 -28.06 21.24 13.55
CA GLN A 766 -27.35 20.58 14.65
C GLN A 766 -28.24 20.28 15.87
N GLN A 767 -29.56 20.44 15.76
CA GLN A 767 -30.61 20.22 16.78
C GLN A 767 -30.08 19.47 18.01
N GLY A 768 -29.77 20.24 19.06
CA GLY A 768 -28.76 19.91 20.07
C GLY A 768 -28.59 18.41 20.37
N PRO A 769 -27.41 17.81 20.11
CA PRO A 769 -27.25 16.36 20.03
C PRO A 769 -27.70 15.69 21.32
N VAL A 770 -28.61 14.73 21.18
CA VAL A 770 -29.26 14.08 22.32
C VAL A 770 -28.19 13.41 23.19
N GLN A 771 -28.05 13.91 24.43
CA GLN A 771 -27.21 13.27 25.43
C GLN A 771 -27.90 12.02 25.93
N LEU A 772 -27.36 10.86 25.55
CA LEU A 772 -27.78 9.55 26.02
C LEU A 772 -26.82 9.09 27.11
N GLN A 773 -27.34 8.53 28.19
CA GLN A 773 -26.50 7.88 29.20
C GLN A 773 -25.87 6.62 28.57
N CYS A 774 -24.59 6.36 28.86
CA CYS A 774 -23.95 5.10 28.46
C CYS A 774 -24.73 3.93 29.09
N PRO A 775 -25.36 3.04 28.29
CA PRO A 775 -26.02 1.86 28.82
C PRO A 775 -24.96 0.88 29.36
N LEU A 776 -25.38 -0.05 30.22
CA LEU A 776 -24.52 -1.18 30.55
C LEU A 776 -24.28 -2.02 29.28
N THR A 777 -23.04 -2.04 28.81
CA THR A 777 -22.63 -2.81 27.62
C THR A 777 -22.26 -4.24 28.02
N PRO A 778 -22.71 -5.27 27.27
CA PRO A 778 -22.30 -6.66 27.52
C PRO A 778 -20.82 -6.84 27.16
N PRO A 779 -20.09 -7.75 27.82
CA PRO A 779 -18.73 -8.10 27.41
C PRO A 779 -18.75 -8.67 25.98
N ARG A 780 -17.78 -8.27 25.16
CA ARG A 780 -17.55 -8.81 23.81
C ARG A 780 -16.07 -8.79 23.45
N GLY A 781 -15.68 -9.71 22.55
CA GLY A 781 -14.30 -9.84 22.12
C GLY A 781 -13.42 -10.33 23.26
N LEU A 782 -13.96 -11.22 24.11
CA LEU A 782 -13.18 -11.88 25.15
C LEU A 782 -12.14 -12.78 24.50
N GLN A 783 -10.88 -12.63 24.91
CA GLN A 783 -9.76 -13.44 24.42
C GLN A 783 -8.87 -13.85 25.59
N VAL A 784 -8.42 -15.09 25.58
CA VAL A 784 -7.40 -15.62 26.52
C VAL A 784 -6.21 -16.13 25.73
N SER A 785 -5.01 -15.76 26.18
CA SER A 785 -3.73 -16.03 25.51
C SER A 785 -2.65 -16.35 26.55
N ILE A 786 -1.67 -17.18 26.21
CA ILE A 786 -0.42 -17.27 27.00
C ILE A 786 0.47 -16.08 26.60
N GLN A 787 1.27 -15.57 27.54
CA GLN A 787 2.22 -14.48 27.29
C GLN A 787 3.42 -15.00 26.46
N GLY A 788 3.56 -14.49 25.22
CA GLY A 788 4.57 -14.93 24.25
C GLY A 788 4.07 -16.03 23.30
N GLU A 789 4.94 -16.53 22.43
CA GLU A 789 4.60 -17.50 21.37
C GLU A 789 4.56 -18.96 21.87
N ALA A 790 4.05 -19.19 23.08
CA ALA A 790 4.09 -20.49 23.76
C ALA A 790 3.02 -21.47 23.22
N VAL A 791 3.28 -22.05 22.04
CA VAL A 791 2.43 -23.08 21.40
C VAL A 791 2.42 -24.42 22.16
N ALA A 792 3.40 -24.66 23.04
CA ALA A 792 3.46 -25.83 23.91
C ALA A 792 4.18 -25.52 25.23
N VAL A 793 3.75 -26.19 26.29
CA VAL A 793 4.22 -26.02 27.68
C VAL A 793 4.84 -27.33 28.19
N ARG A 794 5.83 -27.24 29.08
CA ARG A 794 6.40 -28.41 29.78
C ARG A 794 5.69 -28.65 31.12
N PRO A 795 5.51 -29.91 31.56
CA PRO A 795 5.02 -30.19 32.91
C PRO A 795 5.98 -29.59 33.95
N GLY A 796 5.43 -28.87 34.92
CA GLY A 796 6.21 -28.13 35.92
C GLY A 796 6.80 -26.79 35.45
N GLU A 797 6.33 -26.21 34.36
CA GLU A 797 6.68 -24.86 33.88
C GLU A 797 5.66 -23.80 34.33
N ASP A 798 6.11 -22.57 34.58
CA ASP A 798 5.26 -21.44 35.00
C ASP A 798 4.59 -20.78 33.78
N VAL A 799 3.30 -21.05 33.59
CA VAL A 799 2.48 -20.48 32.51
C VAL A 799 1.89 -19.14 32.94
N LEU A 800 1.92 -18.15 32.03
CA LEU A 800 1.37 -16.81 32.25
C LEU A 800 0.15 -16.59 31.34
N PHE A 801 -1.05 -16.64 31.89
CA PHE A 801 -2.29 -16.42 31.15
C PHE A 801 -2.73 -14.95 31.20
N VAL A 802 -2.94 -14.34 30.04
CA VAL A 802 -3.46 -12.98 29.87
C VAL A 802 -4.87 -13.04 29.29
N VAL A 803 -5.81 -12.34 29.93
CA VAL A 803 -7.20 -12.16 29.47
C VAL A 803 -7.36 -10.75 28.93
N ARG A 804 -8.04 -10.60 27.79
CA ARG A 804 -8.41 -9.32 27.17
C ARG A 804 -9.89 -9.32 26.81
N GLN A 805 -10.48 -8.14 26.70
CA GLN A 805 -11.86 -7.90 26.32
C GLN A 805 -11.87 -6.66 25.43
N GLU A 806 -12.45 -6.74 24.22
CA GLU A 806 -12.47 -5.60 23.30
C GLU A 806 -13.56 -4.57 23.62
N GLN A 807 -14.72 -5.01 24.13
CA GLN A 807 -15.85 -4.13 24.47
C GLN A 807 -16.61 -4.61 25.71
N GLY A 808 -17.33 -3.70 26.38
CA GLY A 808 -18.16 -3.99 27.54
C GLY A 808 -17.61 -3.42 28.84
N ASP A 809 -18.49 -3.09 29.80
CA ASP A 809 -18.11 -2.51 31.09
C ASP A 809 -17.29 -3.50 31.94
N VAL A 810 -16.03 -3.16 32.22
CA VAL A 810 -15.09 -4.03 32.97
C VAL A 810 -15.39 -4.06 34.47
N LEU A 811 -15.83 -2.94 35.06
CA LEU A 811 -16.01 -2.78 36.51
C LEU A 811 -17.16 -3.63 37.07
N THR A 812 -18.16 -3.91 36.23
CA THR A 812 -19.32 -4.76 36.57
C THR A 812 -19.18 -6.21 36.10
N THR A 813 -18.12 -6.54 35.35
CA THR A 813 -17.91 -7.87 34.76
C THR A 813 -17.16 -8.81 35.69
N LYS A 814 -17.71 -10.02 35.86
CA LYS A 814 -17.08 -11.14 36.58
C LYS A 814 -16.44 -12.07 35.57
N TYR A 815 -15.21 -12.51 35.87
CA TYR A 815 -14.46 -13.44 35.04
C TYR A 815 -14.33 -14.77 35.76
N GLN A 816 -15.09 -15.77 35.33
CA GLN A 816 -14.93 -17.15 35.78
C GLN A 816 -13.85 -17.84 34.94
N VAL A 817 -12.84 -18.42 35.59
CA VAL A 817 -11.70 -19.08 34.95
C VAL A 817 -11.68 -20.55 35.38
N ASP A 818 -11.61 -21.45 34.41
CA ASP A 818 -11.39 -22.89 34.57
C ASP A 818 -10.15 -23.25 33.74
N LEU A 819 -9.06 -23.72 34.36
CA LEU A 819 -7.81 -24.04 33.65
C LEU A 819 -7.75 -25.49 33.12
N GLY A 820 -8.84 -26.26 33.28
CA GLY A 820 -9.01 -27.59 32.71
C GLY A 820 -8.42 -28.75 33.52
N ASP A 821 -7.65 -28.46 34.57
CA ASP A 821 -7.06 -29.44 35.50
C ASP A 821 -7.86 -29.59 36.82
N GLY A 822 -8.92 -28.79 36.98
CA GLY A 822 -9.71 -28.69 38.21
C GLY A 822 -9.56 -27.35 38.93
N PHE A 823 -8.55 -26.54 38.59
CA PHE A 823 -8.44 -25.17 39.10
C PHE A 823 -9.62 -24.32 38.60
N LYS A 824 -10.37 -23.75 39.55
CA LYS A 824 -11.52 -22.88 39.28
C LYS A 824 -11.48 -21.66 40.17
N ALA A 825 -11.48 -20.48 39.55
CA ALA A 825 -11.46 -19.20 40.23
C ALA A 825 -12.50 -18.25 39.63
N MET A 826 -12.93 -17.26 40.42
CA MET A 826 -13.61 -16.09 39.91
C MET A 826 -12.83 -14.84 40.27
N TYR A 827 -12.66 -13.97 39.28
CA TYR A 827 -11.98 -12.69 39.40
C TYR A 827 -12.93 -11.56 38.99
N VAL A 828 -12.56 -10.33 39.35
CA VAL A 828 -13.15 -9.08 38.87
C VAL A 828 -12.02 -8.18 38.40
N ASN A 829 -12.30 -7.26 37.46
CA ASN A 829 -11.35 -6.27 36.96
C ASN A 829 -10.04 -6.81 36.33
N LEU A 830 -9.96 -8.10 35.92
CA LEU A 830 -8.73 -8.70 35.35
C LEU A 830 -8.09 -7.84 34.24
N THR A 831 -8.93 -7.41 33.30
CA THR A 831 -8.55 -6.60 32.13
C THR A 831 -8.18 -5.17 32.49
N LEU A 832 -8.60 -4.66 33.65
CA LEU A 832 -8.19 -3.38 34.21
C LEU A 832 -6.83 -3.48 34.92
N THR A 833 -6.55 -4.61 35.58
CA THR A 833 -5.27 -4.84 36.25
C THR A 833 -4.13 -5.19 35.30
N GLY A 834 -4.42 -5.84 34.15
CA GLY A 834 -3.41 -6.22 33.15
C GLY A 834 -2.45 -7.35 33.56
N GLU A 835 -2.33 -7.65 34.85
CA GLU A 835 -1.47 -8.69 35.41
C GLU A 835 -1.83 -10.12 34.91
N PRO A 836 -0.83 -10.95 34.53
CA PRO A 836 -1.05 -12.31 34.10
C PRO A 836 -1.35 -13.27 35.26
N ILE A 837 -2.26 -14.22 35.04
CA ILE A 837 -2.54 -15.32 35.96
C ILE A 837 -1.41 -16.36 35.82
N ARG A 838 -0.63 -16.56 36.88
CA ARG A 838 0.41 -17.61 36.96
C ARG A 838 -0.23 -18.96 37.25
N HIS A 839 0.14 -19.99 36.49
CA HIS A 839 -0.27 -21.38 36.74
C HIS A 839 0.86 -22.38 36.43
N ARG A 840 0.76 -23.60 36.95
CA ARG A 840 1.79 -24.64 36.78
C ARG A 840 1.16 -26.03 36.66
N TYR A 841 1.13 -26.59 35.46
CA TYR A 841 0.55 -27.92 35.20
C TYR A 841 1.50 -29.05 35.64
N GLU A 842 1.01 -29.97 36.48
CA GLU A 842 1.81 -31.10 36.96
C GLU A 842 1.83 -32.30 36.01
N SER A 843 0.68 -32.65 35.42
CA SER A 843 0.55 -33.82 34.54
C SER A 843 0.71 -33.44 33.05
N PRO A 844 1.32 -34.30 32.22
CA PRO A 844 1.24 -34.16 30.77
C PRO A 844 -0.18 -34.41 30.25
N GLY A 845 -0.64 -33.61 29.29
CA GLY A 845 -1.99 -33.73 28.73
C GLY A 845 -2.44 -32.54 27.90
N ILE A 846 -3.67 -32.61 27.39
CA ILE A 846 -4.35 -31.49 26.74
C ILE A 846 -5.29 -30.84 27.76
N TYR A 847 -5.08 -29.57 28.01
CA TYR A 847 -5.91 -28.77 28.90
C TYR A 847 -6.77 -27.80 28.11
N ARG A 848 -8.02 -27.62 28.53
CA ARG A 848 -8.95 -26.65 27.93
C ARG A 848 -9.25 -25.55 28.93
N VAL A 849 -8.51 -24.45 28.79
CA VAL A 849 -8.78 -23.21 29.52
C VAL A 849 -10.09 -22.62 28.99
N SER A 850 -11.05 -22.34 29.87
CA SER A 850 -12.24 -21.54 29.59
C SER A 850 -12.25 -20.32 30.50
N VAL A 851 -12.50 -19.15 29.89
CA VAL A 851 -12.72 -17.88 30.59
C VAL A 851 -14.09 -17.37 30.17
N ARG A 852 -15.01 -17.22 31.12
CA ARG A 852 -16.36 -16.70 30.89
C ARG A 852 -16.52 -15.35 31.58
N ALA A 853 -16.76 -14.31 30.79
CA ALA A 853 -17.07 -12.97 31.27
C ALA A 853 -18.59 -12.80 31.38
N GLU A 854 -19.10 -12.37 32.53
CA GLU A 854 -20.55 -12.22 32.75
C GLU A 854 -20.87 -10.93 33.53
N ASN A 855 -21.79 -10.13 33.00
CA ASN A 855 -22.37 -8.96 33.65
C ASN A 855 -23.90 -8.93 33.48
N MET A 856 -24.58 -7.90 33.98
CA MET A 856 -26.05 -7.83 33.95
C MET A 856 -26.66 -7.58 32.54
N ALA A 857 -25.84 -7.25 31.53
CA ALA A 857 -26.29 -7.05 30.16
C ALA A 857 -26.00 -8.27 29.25
N GLY A 858 -25.07 -9.15 29.61
CA GLY A 858 -24.76 -10.35 28.83
C GLY A 858 -23.53 -11.11 29.33
N HIS A 859 -23.10 -12.09 28.53
CA HIS A 859 -21.89 -12.86 28.77
C HIS A 859 -21.15 -13.16 27.45
N ASP A 860 -19.86 -13.44 27.57
CA ASP A 860 -18.96 -13.91 26.51
C ASP A 860 -18.10 -15.06 27.05
N GLU A 861 -17.63 -15.97 26.19
CA GLU A 861 -16.77 -17.10 26.59
C GLU A 861 -15.61 -17.30 25.60
N ALA A 862 -14.38 -17.28 26.14
CA ALA A 862 -13.15 -17.50 25.41
C ALA A 862 -12.53 -18.85 25.83
N VAL A 863 -12.09 -19.64 24.86
CA VAL A 863 -11.52 -20.97 25.08
C VAL A 863 -10.14 -21.06 24.43
N LEU A 864 -9.16 -21.56 25.19
CA LEU A 864 -7.81 -21.84 24.73
C LEU A 864 -7.43 -23.29 25.06
N PHE A 865 -6.92 -24.01 24.07
CA PHE A 865 -6.36 -25.34 24.26
C PHE A 865 -4.84 -25.24 24.48
N VAL A 866 -4.36 -25.84 25.56
CA VAL A 866 -2.95 -25.86 25.95
C VAL A 866 -2.46 -27.30 25.95
N GLN A 867 -1.39 -27.57 25.20
CA GLN A 867 -0.71 -28.87 25.23
C GLN A 867 0.46 -28.81 26.22
N VAL A 868 0.40 -29.67 27.24
CA VAL A 868 1.47 -29.85 28.23
C VAL A 868 2.15 -31.18 27.91
N ASN A 869 3.28 -31.12 27.22
CA ASN A 869 3.95 -32.31 26.71
C ASN A 869 5.32 -32.47 27.38
N SER A 870 5.62 -33.70 27.82
CA SER A 870 6.99 -34.07 28.20
C SER A 870 7.90 -33.99 26.98
N PRO A 871 9.15 -33.50 27.11
CA PRO A 871 10.08 -33.46 25.99
C PRO A 871 10.42 -34.88 25.51
N LEU A 872 10.48 -35.05 24.18
CA LEU A 872 10.98 -36.29 23.58
C LEU A 872 12.44 -36.52 23.99
N GLN A 873 12.78 -37.75 24.37
CA GLN A 873 14.13 -38.11 24.83
C GLN A 873 14.97 -38.78 23.75
N ALA A 874 14.35 -39.64 22.94
CA ALA A 874 15.00 -40.34 21.84
C ALA A 874 13.99 -40.66 20.72
N LEU A 875 14.50 -40.73 19.49
CA LEU A 875 13.84 -41.19 18.28
C LEU A 875 14.77 -42.17 17.57
N TYR A 876 14.23 -43.27 17.05
CA TYR A 876 14.96 -44.24 16.25
C TYR A 876 14.13 -44.68 15.03
N LEU A 877 14.76 -44.67 13.85
CA LEU A 877 14.17 -45.13 12.60
C LEU A 877 14.40 -46.64 12.42
N GLU A 878 13.41 -47.44 12.79
CA GLU A 878 13.39 -48.87 12.52
C GLU A 878 12.95 -49.16 11.08
N VAL A 879 13.86 -49.74 10.31
CA VAL A 879 13.70 -50.04 8.89
C VAL A 879 14.64 -51.17 8.46
N VAL A 880 14.25 -51.96 7.46
CA VAL A 880 15.06 -53.06 6.92
C VAL A 880 16.21 -52.50 6.05
N PRO A 881 17.49 -52.81 6.32
CA PRO A 881 18.63 -52.23 5.58
C PRO A 881 18.69 -52.57 4.08
N VAL A 882 18.06 -53.66 3.65
CA VAL A 882 18.05 -54.16 2.27
C VAL A 882 16.61 -54.42 1.82
N VAL A 883 16.26 -53.93 0.64
CA VAL A 883 14.89 -53.93 0.08
C VAL A 883 14.91 -54.31 -1.39
N GLY A 884 13.91 -55.04 -1.87
CA GLY A 884 13.72 -55.30 -3.30
C GLY A 884 12.96 -54.20 -4.05
N ILE A 885 13.28 -54.01 -5.33
CA ILE A 885 12.53 -53.09 -6.21
C ILE A 885 11.03 -53.39 -6.12
N ASN A 886 10.22 -52.35 -5.95
CA ASN A 886 8.76 -52.38 -5.79
C ASN A 886 8.22 -53.23 -4.61
N GLN A 887 9.06 -53.72 -3.69
CA GLN A 887 8.60 -54.34 -2.46
C GLN A 887 8.05 -53.28 -1.49
N GLU A 888 7.09 -53.68 -0.66
CA GLU A 888 6.55 -52.84 0.40
C GLU A 888 7.48 -52.84 1.63
N VAL A 889 7.82 -51.63 2.08
CA VAL A 889 8.67 -51.39 3.24
C VAL A 889 7.85 -50.63 4.26
N ASN A 890 7.65 -51.23 5.44
CA ASN A 890 7.07 -50.50 6.57
C ASN A 890 8.21 -49.80 7.32
N LEU A 891 8.25 -48.48 7.24
CA LEU A 891 9.17 -47.62 7.99
C LEU A 891 8.54 -47.33 9.35
N THR A 892 9.26 -47.49 10.47
CA THR A 892 8.70 -47.28 11.82
C THR A 892 9.56 -46.34 12.66
N ALA A 893 8.94 -45.30 13.23
CA ALA A 893 9.54 -44.36 14.14
C ALA A 893 9.29 -44.81 15.59
N VAL A 894 10.34 -45.25 16.28
CA VAL A 894 10.29 -45.66 17.69
C VAL A 894 10.67 -44.46 18.55
N LEU A 895 9.81 -44.09 19.49
CA LEU A 895 9.98 -42.94 20.38
C LEU A 895 10.17 -43.35 21.85
N LEU A 896 10.88 -42.49 22.58
CA LEU A 896 10.92 -42.47 24.04
C LEU A 896 10.38 -41.11 24.54
N PRO A 897 9.23 -41.07 25.26
CA PRO A 897 8.41 -42.20 25.70
C PRO A 897 7.69 -42.93 24.56
N LEU A 898 7.32 -44.19 24.81
CA LEU A 898 6.49 -44.98 23.90
C LEU A 898 5.04 -44.45 23.92
N ASN A 899 4.48 -44.23 22.73
CA ASN A 899 3.10 -43.75 22.48
C ASN A 899 2.76 -42.38 23.12
N PRO A 900 3.42 -41.28 22.70
CA PRO A 900 2.91 -39.94 22.96
C PRO A 900 1.65 -39.69 22.12
N ASN A 901 0.54 -39.28 22.76
CA ASN A 901 -0.77 -39.14 22.10
C ASN A 901 -0.88 -37.98 21.08
N LEU A 902 0.19 -37.20 20.88
CA LEU A 902 0.24 -36.00 20.03
C LEU A 902 1.64 -35.80 19.41
N THR A 903 2.11 -36.75 18.60
CA THR A 903 3.29 -36.55 17.75
C THR A 903 2.94 -36.37 16.28
N VAL A 904 3.58 -35.39 15.65
CA VAL A 904 3.60 -35.26 14.19
C VAL A 904 4.92 -35.82 13.68
N PHE A 905 4.84 -36.80 12.78
CA PHE A 905 5.99 -37.36 12.07
C PHE A 905 6.11 -36.78 10.68
N TYR A 906 7.32 -36.35 10.32
CA TYR A 906 7.69 -35.85 9.01
C TYR A 906 8.63 -36.88 8.37
N TRP A 907 8.27 -37.40 7.20
CA TRP A 907 8.96 -38.50 6.53
C TRP A 907 9.54 -38.06 5.18
N TRP A 908 10.87 -37.92 5.09
CA TRP A 908 11.56 -37.72 3.80
C TRP A 908 12.01 -39.05 3.25
N ILE A 909 11.51 -39.39 2.06
CA ILE A 909 11.75 -40.67 1.40
C ILE A 909 12.53 -40.41 0.10
N GLY A 910 13.84 -40.66 0.11
CA GLY A 910 14.71 -40.45 -1.03
C GLY A 910 15.04 -39.00 -1.31
N HIS A 911 14.70 -38.51 -2.51
CA HIS A 911 15.13 -37.20 -3.03
C HIS A 911 14.06 -36.10 -2.96
N SER A 912 12.88 -36.38 -2.39
CA SER A 912 11.87 -35.35 -2.15
C SER A 912 12.29 -34.42 -1.01
N LEU A 913 12.34 -33.11 -1.28
CA LEU A 913 12.49 -32.07 -0.25
C LEU A 913 11.23 -31.93 0.63
N GLN A 914 10.05 -32.21 0.08
CA GLN A 914 8.79 -32.20 0.82
C GLN A 914 8.61 -33.53 1.58
N PRO A 915 8.44 -33.51 2.91
CA PRO A 915 8.13 -34.71 3.68
C PRO A 915 6.66 -35.11 3.56
N LEU A 916 6.39 -36.40 3.73
CA LEU A 916 5.05 -36.90 4.02
C LEU A 916 4.75 -36.68 5.51
N LEU A 917 3.56 -36.16 5.83
CA LEU A 917 3.11 -35.99 7.21
C LEU A 917 2.35 -37.25 7.67
N SER A 918 2.65 -37.74 8.87
CA SER A 918 1.95 -38.85 9.51
C SER A 918 1.65 -38.54 10.98
N LEU A 919 0.52 -39.06 11.48
CA LEU A 919 0.23 -39.16 12.91
C LEU A 919 0.56 -40.56 13.45
N ASP A 920 0.54 -41.58 12.57
CA ASP A 920 0.94 -42.95 12.90
C ASP A 920 2.46 -43.09 12.93
N ASN A 921 2.95 -43.87 13.89
CA ASN A 921 4.38 -44.20 14.07
C ASN A 921 4.99 -44.93 12.87
N SER A 922 4.20 -45.49 11.94
CA SER A 922 4.69 -46.28 10.82
C SER A 922 4.05 -45.92 9.49
N VAL A 923 4.85 -45.87 8.42
CA VAL A 923 4.38 -45.60 7.05
C VAL A 923 4.91 -46.64 6.06
N THR A 924 4.03 -47.12 5.18
CA THR A 924 4.40 -48.08 4.13
C THR A 924 4.81 -47.37 2.84
N THR A 925 5.97 -47.70 2.29
CA THR A 925 6.47 -47.15 1.02
C THR A 925 7.02 -48.22 0.09
N ARG A 926 7.37 -47.85 -1.15
CA ARG A 926 7.99 -48.71 -2.18
C ARG A 926 9.05 -47.92 -2.93
N PHE A 927 10.12 -48.59 -3.38
CA PHE A 927 11.20 -47.96 -4.15
C PHE A 927 11.30 -48.55 -5.56
N SER A 928 11.25 -47.68 -6.58
CA SER A 928 11.30 -48.08 -8.00
C SER A 928 12.71 -48.22 -8.57
N ASN A 929 13.70 -47.53 -7.96
CA ASN A 929 15.05 -47.39 -8.50
C ASN A 929 16.03 -48.13 -7.59
N THR A 930 17.03 -48.79 -8.18
CA THR A 930 18.13 -49.41 -7.43
C THR A 930 19.15 -48.39 -6.94
N GLY A 931 19.86 -48.74 -5.87
CA GLY A 931 20.91 -47.90 -5.28
C GLY A 931 20.74 -47.68 -3.78
N GLU A 932 21.37 -46.62 -3.27
CA GLU A 932 21.28 -46.22 -1.88
C GLU A 932 20.29 -45.07 -1.72
N VAL A 933 19.26 -45.28 -0.90
CA VAL A 933 18.18 -44.33 -0.66
C VAL A 933 18.19 -43.93 0.80
N ARG A 934 18.41 -42.63 1.08
CA ARG A 934 18.27 -42.09 2.43
C ARG A 934 16.78 -41.97 2.77
N VAL A 935 16.41 -42.44 3.95
CA VAL A 935 15.12 -42.17 4.59
C VAL A 935 15.40 -41.42 5.88
N THR A 936 14.64 -40.36 6.12
CA THR A 936 14.72 -39.55 7.33
C THR A 936 13.33 -39.45 7.95
N VAL A 937 13.27 -39.57 9.26
CA VAL A 937 12.06 -39.23 10.03
C VAL A 937 12.39 -38.20 11.09
N GLN A 938 11.53 -37.20 11.22
CA GLN A 938 11.55 -36.22 12.30
C GLN A 938 10.24 -36.35 13.08
N ALA A 939 10.31 -36.38 14.40
CA ALA A 939 9.16 -36.36 15.29
C ALA A 939 9.12 -35.04 16.05
N ALA A 940 7.97 -34.35 16.01
CA ALA A 940 7.70 -33.15 16.80
C ALA A 940 6.63 -33.45 17.85
N CYS A 941 6.90 -33.09 19.11
CA CYS A 941 5.94 -33.12 20.21
C CYS A 941 6.05 -31.80 21.00
N GLY A 942 5.04 -30.94 20.86
CA GLY A 942 5.13 -29.55 21.33
C GLY A 942 6.38 -28.84 20.79
N ASN A 943 7.12 -28.15 21.67
CA ASN A 943 8.38 -27.47 21.35
C ASN A 943 9.62 -28.40 21.43
N SER A 944 9.45 -29.72 21.29
CA SER A 944 10.56 -30.68 21.20
C SER A 944 10.56 -31.40 19.85
N VAL A 945 11.72 -31.43 19.19
CA VAL A 945 11.93 -31.99 17.86
C VAL A 945 13.14 -32.92 17.89
N LEU A 946 12.96 -34.15 17.40
CA LEU A 946 14.05 -35.12 17.20
C LEU A 946 14.03 -35.62 15.76
N GLN A 947 15.19 -36.03 15.23
CA GLN A 947 15.34 -36.51 13.85
C GLN A 947 16.33 -37.70 13.80
N ASP A 948 16.03 -38.71 12.99
CA ASP A 948 16.94 -39.82 12.66
C ASP A 948 16.92 -40.10 11.14
N SER A 949 18.05 -40.59 10.61
CA SER A 949 18.27 -40.85 9.18
C SER A 949 19.01 -42.17 8.97
N ARG A 950 18.38 -43.12 8.25
CA ARG A 950 19.00 -44.38 7.83
C ARG A 950 19.11 -44.45 6.30
N VAL A 951 20.09 -45.20 5.80
CA VAL A 951 20.32 -45.41 4.36
C VAL A 951 19.97 -46.86 4.01
N LEU A 952 19.13 -47.02 2.99
CA LEU A 952 18.60 -48.31 2.55
C LEU A 952 19.23 -48.71 1.23
N ARG A 953 19.54 -49.99 1.05
CA ARG A 953 20.00 -50.54 -0.24
C ARG A 953 18.84 -51.20 -0.98
N VAL A 954 18.43 -50.57 -2.07
CA VAL A 954 17.38 -51.08 -2.98
C VAL A 954 18.05 -51.92 -4.08
N LEU A 955 17.76 -53.21 -4.12
CA LEU A 955 18.42 -54.21 -4.97
C LEU A 955 17.43 -54.92 -5.89
N ASP A 956 17.89 -55.28 -7.09
CA ASP A 956 17.14 -56.12 -8.04
C ASP A 956 17.12 -57.60 -7.61
N GLN A 957 18.27 -58.12 -7.13
CA GLN A 957 18.47 -59.56 -6.92
C GLN A 957 19.18 -59.87 -5.59
N PHE A 958 18.46 -60.57 -4.72
CA PHE A 958 18.97 -61.18 -3.48
C PHE A 958 18.08 -62.38 -3.13
N GLN A 959 18.53 -63.22 -2.20
CA GLN A 959 17.75 -64.33 -1.66
C GLN A 959 17.65 -64.18 -0.14
N VAL A 960 16.48 -64.48 0.43
CA VAL A 960 16.22 -64.39 1.88
C VAL A 960 16.17 -65.79 2.47
N MET A 961 16.92 -66.00 3.55
CA MET A 961 16.90 -67.24 4.35
C MET A 961 16.40 -66.92 5.77
N PRO A 962 15.27 -67.49 6.22
CA PRO A 962 14.77 -67.26 7.57
C PRO A 962 15.59 -68.05 8.59
N LEU A 963 16.09 -67.37 9.62
CA LEU A 963 16.88 -67.94 10.70
C LEU A 963 16.13 -67.92 12.02
N GLU A 964 16.38 -68.93 12.84
CA GLU A 964 15.96 -69.01 14.23
C GLU A 964 17.17 -69.16 15.18
N PHE A 965 17.03 -68.61 16.38
CA PHE A 965 18.05 -68.68 17.44
C PHE A 965 17.61 -69.64 18.56
N SER A 966 18.58 -70.14 19.34
CA SER A 966 18.27 -70.79 20.63
C SER A 966 17.47 -69.86 21.54
N LYS A 967 16.43 -70.39 22.18
CA LYS A 967 15.57 -69.67 23.15
C LYS A 967 16.33 -69.10 24.35
N GLU A 968 17.55 -69.55 24.60
CA GLU A 968 18.45 -68.94 25.59
C GLU A 968 18.77 -67.47 25.28
N LEU A 969 18.70 -67.05 24.01
CA LEU A 969 18.91 -65.66 23.58
C LEU A 969 17.76 -64.73 24.01
N ASP A 970 16.52 -65.23 24.03
CA ASP A 970 15.31 -64.44 24.32
C ASP A 970 15.35 -63.79 25.72
N ALA A 971 15.97 -64.48 26.69
CA ALA A 971 16.14 -64.00 28.06
C ALA A 971 17.16 -62.83 28.19
N TYR A 972 17.91 -62.54 27.12
CA TYR A 972 18.98 -61.54 27.06
C TYR A 972 18.88 -60.63 25.82
N ASN A 973 17.69 -60.52 25.21
CA ASN A 973 17.41 -59.66 24.07
C ASN A 973 16.77 -58.32 24.53
N PRO A 974 17.57 -57.26 24.76
CA PRO A 974 17.03 -55.91 24.78
C PRO A 974 16.71 -55.49 23.33
N ASN A 975 15.52 -54.95 23.08
CA ASN A 975 15.10 -54.51 21.73
C ASN A 975 15.96 -53.37 21.14
N THR A 976 16.92 -52.84 21.91
CA THR A 976 18.05 -51.99 21.50
C THR A 976 18.59 -52.36 20.11
N PRO A 977 18.54 -51.44 19.12
CA PRO A 977 18.92 -51.76 17.75
C PRO A 977 20.41 -52.04 17.59
N GLU A 978 21.28 -51.38 18.35
CA GLU A 978 22.74 -51.58 18.31
C GLU A 978 23.12 -53.02 18.69
N TRP A 979 22.42 -53.61 19.67
CA TRP A 979 22.60 -55.01 20.07
C TRP A 979 22.17 -55.97 18.96
N ARG A 980 21.08 -55.65 18.25
CA ARG A 980 20.59 -56.43 17.10
C ARG A 980 21.54 -56.33 15.89
N GLU A 981 22.16 -55.17 15.68
CA GLU A 981 23.18 -54.94 14.65
C GLU A 981 24.46 -55.74 14.97
N ASP A 982 24.97 -55.70 16.21
CA ASP A 982 26.14 -56.49 16.65
C ASP A 982 25.90 -58.01 16.55
N VAL A 983 24.74 -58.52 16.99
CA VAL A 983 24.38 -59.94 16.84
C VAL A 983 24.31 -60.32 15.36
N GLY A 984 23.74 -59.46 14.51
CA GLY A 984 23.73 -59.65 13.05
C GLY A 984 25.14 -59.75 12.45
N LEU A 985 26.04 -58.84 12.83
CA LEU A 985 27.44 -58.84 12.40
C LEU A 985 28.20 -60.10 12.87
N VAL A 986 27.98 -60.56 14.10
CA VAL A 986 28.57 -61.82 14.61
C VAL A 986 28.11 -63.02 13.78
N VAL A 987 26.81 -63.12 13.48
CA VAL A 987 26.26 -64.22 12.65
C VAL A 987 26.79 -64.15 11.22
N THR A 988 26.81 -62.97 10.60
CA THR A 988 27.38 -62.74 9.25
C THR A 988 28.87 -63.16 9.18
N ARG A 989 29.69 -62.81 10.17
CA ARG A 989 31.11 -63.21 10.25
C ARG A 989 31.30 -64.72 10.38
N LEU A 990 30.51 -65.37 11.23
CA LEU A 990 30.57 -66.83 11.41
C LEU A 990 30.13 -67.57 10.13
N LEU A 991 29.08 -67.09 9.46
CA LEU A 991 28.63 -67.62 8.18
C LEU A 991 29.70 -67.44 7.08
N SER A 992 30.31 -66.27 6.97
CA SER A 992 31.39 -66.02 6.00
C SER A 992 32.58 -66.96 6.25
N LYS A 993 32.99 -67.12 7.52
CA LYS A 993 34.09 -68.02 7.92
C LYS A 993 33.83 -69.49 7.58
N GLU A 994 32.64 -70.02 7.89
CA GLU A 994 32.32 -71.44 7.66
C GLU A 994 31.99 -71.76 6.20
N THR A 995 31.52 -70.79 5.40
CA THR A 995 31.10 -71.01 4.00
C THR A 995 32.08 -70.50 2.94
N SER A 996 33.07 -69.68 3.33
CA SER A 996 33.93 -68.92 2.41
C SER A 996 33.18 -68.01 1.42
N VAL A 997 31.95 -67.61 1.74
CA VAL A 997 31.21 -66.57 1.01
C VAL A 997 31.64 -65.19 1.54
N PRO A 998 31.92 -64.18 0.68
CA PRO A 998 32.32 -62.84 1.13
C PRO A 998 31.32 -62.19 2.10
N GLU A 999 31.84 -61.61 3.19
CA GLU A 999 31.06 -60.96 4.27
C GLU A 999 30.16 -59.84 3.71
N GLU A 1000 30.68 -59.08 2.73
CA GLU A 1000 29.98 -58.01 1.99
C GLU A 1000 28.70 -58.46 1.23
N LEU A 1001 28.46 -59.77 1.08
CA LEU A 1001 27.31 -60.34 0.40
C LEU A 1001 26.33 -61.05 1.35
N LEU A 1002 26.52 -60.92 2.68
CA LEU A 1002 25.70 -61.57 3.72
C LEU A 1002 25.23 -60.54 4.76
N VAL A 1003 23.98 -60.10 4.67
CA VAL A 1003 23.39 -59.15 5.63
C VAL A 1003 22.39 -59.88 6.52
N THR A 1004 22.73 -60.07 7.80
CA THR A 1004 21.84 -60.69 8.80
C THR A 1004 21.05 -59.61 9.54
N VAL A 1005 19.72 -59.65 9.47
CA VAL A 1005 18.82 -58.67 10.12
C VAL A 1005 18.02 -59.35 11.23
N VAL A 1006 18.40 -59.12 12.49
CA VAL A 1006 17.67 -59.59 13.68
C VAL A 1006 16.42 -58.73 13.88
N LYS A 1007 15.25 -59.39 13.98
CA LYS A 1007 13.94 -58.72 14.12
C LYS A 1007 13.71 -58.23 15.55
N PRO A 1008 12.88 -57.18 15.75
CA PRO A 1008 12.43 -56.80 17.09
C PRO A 1008 11.45 -57.83 17.66
N GLY A 1009 11.36 -57.90 18.99
CA GLY A 1009 10.40 -58.76 19.71
C GLY A 1009 10.89 -60.18 19.99
N LEU A 1010 10.00 -60.99 20.55
CA LEU A 1010 10.23 -62.37 20.97
C LEU A 1010 9.23 -63.32 20.28
N PRO A 1011 9.62 -64.55 19.88
CA PRO A 1011 10.98 -65.11 19.97
C PRO A 1011 11.95 -64.41 19.00
N THR A 1012 13.24 -64.47 19.32
CA THR A 1012 14.28 -63.81 18.52
C THR A 1012 14.44 -64.52 17.18
N LEU A 1013 14.15 -63.82 16.09
CA LEU A 1013 14.25 -64.30 14.70
C LEU A 1013 15.19 -63.40 13.90
N ALA A 1014 15.78 -63.93 12.83
CA ALA A 1014 16.48 -63.11 11.84
C ALA A 1014 16.12 -63.52 10.40
N ASP A 1015 16.31 -62.59 9.47
CA ASP A 1015 16.39 -62.89 8.05
C ASP A 1015 17.83 -62.65 7.57
N LEU A 1016 18.41 -63.65 6.90
CA LEU A 1016 19.70 -63.52 6.22
C LEU A 1016 19.46 -63.20 4.75
N TYR A 1017 19.92 -62.02 4.33
CA TYR A 1017 19.88 -61.56 2.95
C TYR A 1017 21.20 -61.92 2.28
N VAL A 1018 21.14 -62.81 1.28
CA VAL A 1018 22.28 -63.23 0.46
C VAL A 1018 22.26 -62.41 -0.83
N LEU A 1019 23.21 -61.49 -0.98
CA LEU A 1019 23.28 -60.57 -2.12
C LEU A 1019 23.93 -61.25 -3.34
N LEU A 1020 23.38 -60.97 -4.51
CA LEU A 1020 24.01 -61.30 -5.78
C LEU A 1020 24.91 -60.14 -6.22
N PRO A 1021 26.21 -60.36 -6.51
CA PRO A 1021 27.08 -59.29 -6.98
C PRO A 1021 26.63 -58.84 -8.37
N PRO A 1022 26.63 -57.53 -8.68
CA PRO A 1022 26.22 -57.02 -9.99
C PRO A 1022 27.11 -57.61 -11.10
N PRO A 1023 26.58 -57.77 -12.34
CA PRO A 1023 27.27 -58.47 -13.42
C PRO A 1023 28.49 -57.70 -13.95
N ARG A 1024 29.63 -57.82 -13.26
CA ARG A 1024 30.92 -57.25 -13.68
C ARG A 1024 31.50 -58.05 -14.86
N PRO A 1025 31.80 -57.41 -16.01
CA PRO A 1025 32.34 -58.10 -17.18
C PRO A 1025 33.85 -58.38 -17.07
N THR A 1026 34.31 -59.18 -16.09
CA THR A 1026 35.60 -59.90 -16.20
C THR A 1026 35.81 -61.04 -15.17
N ARG A 1027 35.90 -62.26 -15.70
CA ARG A 1027 36.75 -63.42 -15.31
C ARG A 1027 36.91 -63.87 -13.83
N LYS A 1028 36.66 -65.18 -13.68
CA LYS A 1028 37.16 -66.20 -12.71
C LYS A 1028 36.34 -66.49 -11.44
N ARG A 1029 35.58 -67.59 -11.54
CA ARG A 1029 35.22 -68.54 -10.45
C ARG A 1029 34.49 -67.97 -9.23
N SER A 1030 33.51 -67.09 -9.45
CA SER A 1030 32.38 -66.97 -8.52
C SER A 1030 31.63 -68.31 -8.41
N LEU A 1031 31.27 -68.72 -7.20
CA LEU A 1031 30.24 -69.74 -6.98
C LEU A 1031 28.91 -69.22 -7.54
N SER A 1032 28.18 -70.06 -8.28
CA SER A 1032 26.80 -69.78 -8.69
C SER A 1032 25.89 -69.60 -7.47
N SER A 1033 24.82 -68.82 -7.62
CA SER A 1033 23.78 -68.56 -6.61
C SER A 1033 23.47 -69.80 -5.77
N ASP A 1034 23.09 -70.87 -6.46
CA ASP A 1034 22.52 -72.08 -5.87
C ASP A 1034 23.56 -72.89 -5.11
N LYS A 1035 24.84 -72.77 -5.50
CA LYS A 1035 25.98 -73.37 -4.77
C LYS A 1035 26.36 -72.59 -3.51
N ARG A 1036 26.14 -71.27 -3.49
CA ARG A 1036 26.27 -70.47 -2.26
C ARG A 1036 25.14 -70.78 -1.30
N LEU A 1037 23.90 -70.79 -1.81
CA LEU A 1037 22.71 -71.11 -1.02
C LEU A 1037 22.82 -72.50 -0.40
N ALA A 1038 23.18 -73.52 -1.19
CA ALA A 1038 23.39 -74.88 -0.69
C ALA A 1038 24.50 -74.97 0.37
N ALA A 1039 25.60 -74.23 0.23
CA ALA A 1039 26.67 -74.20 1.23
C ALA A 1039 26.20 -73.56 2.56
N ILE A 1040 25.47 -72.45 2.49
CA ILE A 1040 24.89 -71.78 3.67
C ILE A 1040 23.85 -72.68 4.34
N GLN A 1041 22.95 -73.30 3.56
CA GLN A 1041 21.97 -74.28 4.05
C GLN A 1041 22.64 -75.48 4.74
N GLN A 1042 23.71 -76.02 4.15
CA GLN A 1042 24.44 -77.15 4.73
C GLN A 1042 25.11 -76.79 6.08
N VAL A 1043 25.65 -75.57 6.22
CA VAL A 1043 26.28 -75.09 7.45
C VAL A 1043 25.25 -74.82 8.56
N LEU A 1044 24.09 -74.25 8.22
CA LEU A 1044 22.98 -73.98 9.16
C LEU A 1044 22.26 -75.27 9.59
N ASN A 1045 21.95 -76.18 8.66
CA ASN A 1045 21.32 -77.46 8.98
C ASN A 1045 22.23 -78.39 9.80
N ALA A 1046 23.55 -78.24 9.66
CA ALA A 1046 24.53 -78.91 10.52
C ALA A 1046 24.76 -78.21 11.88
N GLN A 1047 23.98 -77.16 12.21
CA GLN A 1047 24.04 -76.38 13.45
C GLN A 1047 25.45 -75.89 13.83
N LYS A 1048 26.31 -75.63 12.83
CA LYS A 1048 27.71 -75.22 13.06
C LYS A 1048 27.84 -73.78 13.55
N ILE A 1049 26.88 -72.92 13.23
CA ILE A 1049 26.87 -71.53 13.65
C ILE A 1049 26.45 -71.45 15.12
N SER A 1050 27.43 -71.19 15.97
CA SER A 1050 27.22 -70.95 17.40
C SER A 1050 28.14 -69.85 17.91
N PHE A 1051 27.65 -69.07 18.88
CA PHE A 1051 28.44 -68.03 19.55
C PHE A 1051 28.20 -68.05 21.06
N LEU A 1052 29.16 -67.53 21.81
CA LEU A 1052 29.10 -67.44 23.26
C LEU A 1052 28.59 -66.04 23.64
N LEU A 1053 27.39 -65.96 24.22
CA LEU A 1053 26.78 -64.67 24.60
C LEU A 1053 27.37 -64.15 25.93
N ARG A 1054 27.59 -65.06 26.88
CA ARG A 1054 28.27 -64.86 28.16
C ARG A 1054 28.95 -66.16 28.57
N GLY A 1055 29.87 -66.10 29.54
CA GLY A 1055 30.49 -67.30 30.10
C GLY A 1055 29.44 -68.35 30.52
N GLY A 1056 29.41 -69.48 29.81
CA GLY A 1056 28.45 -70.57 30.03
C GLY A 1056 27.21 -70.60 29.12
N VAL A 1057 26.87 -69.53 28.39
CA VAL A 1057 25.67 -69.46 27.53
C VAL A 1057 26.08 -69.53 26.05
N ARG A 1058 25.62 -70.57 25.33
CA ARG A 1058 25.94 -70.79 23.91
C ARG A 1058 24.67 -70.71 23.06
N VAL A 1059 24.60 -69.67 22.25
CA VAL A 1059 23.52 -69.48 21.27
C VAL A 1059 23.83 -70.30 20.02
N LEU A 1060 22.85 -71.06 19.55
CA LEU A 1060 22.85 -71.74 18.25
C LEU A 1060 22.01 -70.95 17.25
N VAL A 1061 22.35 -71.03 15.96
CA VAL A 1061 21.58 -70.46 14.85
C VAL A 1061 21.26 -71.54 13.83
N ALA A 1062 19.99 -71.68 13.47
CA ALA A 1062 19.48 -72.69 12.54
C ALA A 1062 18.58 -72.07 11.46
N LEU A 1063 18.25 -72.86 10.45
CA LEU A 1063 17.23 -72.54 9.45
C LEU A 1063 15.83 -72.75 10.04
N ARG A 1064 14.96 -71.76 9.91
CA ARG A 1064 13.58 -71.84 10.41
C ARG A 1064 12.68 -72.54 9.39
N ASP A 1065 12.09 -73.66 9.80
CA ASP A 1065 11.13 -74.40 8.98
C ASP A 1065 9.85 -73.56 8.75
N THR A 1066 9.62 -73.15 7.50
CA THR A 1066 8.37 -72.48 7.07
C THR A 1066 7.26 -73.49 6.71
N GLY A 1067 7.39 -74.75 7.16
CA GLY A 1067 6.74 -75.93 6.57
C GLY A 1067 5.55 -76.54 7.32
N THR A 1068 5.10 -76.00 8.45
CA THR A 1068 4.01 -76.60 9.26
C THR A 1068 2.98 -75.55 9.73
N GLY A 1069 1.89 -75.38 8.97
CA GLY A 1069 0.88 -74.37 9.30
C GLY A 1069 -0.52 -74.49 8.67
N VAL A 1070 -0.76 -75.42 7.72
CA VAL A 1070 -2.09 -75.63 7.13
C VAL A 1070 -2.40 -77.12 6.94
N GLN A 1071 -3.18 -77.70 7.84
CA GLN A 1071 -3.81 -79.00 7.61
C GLN A 1071 -4.94 -78.88 6.58
N ARG A 1072 -4.63 -79.05 5.30
CA ARG A 1072 -5.64 -79.27 4.25
C ARG A 1072 -6.26 -80.66 4.41
N LEU A 1073 -7.29 -80.77 5.24
CA LEU A 1073 -8.11 -81.97 5.36
C LEU A 1073 -9.03 -82.10 4.12
N GLY A 1074 -8.52 -82.75 3.06
CA GLY A 1074 -9.29 -83.04 1.85
C GLY A 1074 -10.07 -84.36 1.97
N GLY A 1075 -11.39 -84.30 1.81
CA GLY A 1075 -12.25 -85.51 1.78
C GLY A 1075 -13.67 -85.28 2.27
N GLY A 1076 -14.56 -84.74 1.40
CA GLY A 1076 -15.96 -84.47 1.78
C GLY A 1076 -16.79 -83.71 0.73
N GLY A 1077 -16.39 -83.75 -0.55
CA GLY A 1077 -17.00 -82.98 -1.62
C GLY A 1077 -18.36 -83.54 -2.05
N GLY A 1078 -19.44 -83.09 -1.40
CA GLY A 1078 -20.82 -83.40 -1.80
C GLY A 1078 -21.86 -82.60 -1.03
N TYR A 1079 -21.82 -82.67 0.30
CA TYR A 1079 -22.82 -82.02 1.16
C TYR A 1079 -22.73 -80.47 1.13
N TRP A 1080 -21.50 -79.95 1.20
CA TRP A 1080 -21.25 -78.49 1.21
C TRP A 1080 -21.70 -77.77 -0.05
N ALA A 1081 -21.67 -78.42 -1.23
CA ALA A 1081 -22.18 -77.81 -2.46
C ALA A 1081 -23.68 -77.54 -2.38
N VAL A 1082 -24.46 -78.46 -1.80
CA VAL A 1082 -25.90 -78.30 -1.59
C VAL A 1082 -26.17 -77.19 -0.55
N VAL A 1083 -25.43 -77.17 0.56
CA VAL A 1083 -25.56 -76.11 1.59
C VAL A 1083 -25.23 -74.73 1.03
N VAL A 1084 -24.14 -74.59 0.27
CA VAL A 1084 -23.75 -73.32 -0.36
C VAL A 1084 -24.77 -72.89 -1.42
N LEU A 1085 -25.29 -73.80 -2.25
CA LEU A 1085 -26.37 -73.48 -3.18
C LEU A 1085 -27.67 -73.08 -2.47
N PHE A 1086 -27.98 -73.68 -1.31
CA PHE A 1086 -29.15 -73.31 -0.51
C PHE A 1086 -28.99 -71.93 0.16
N VAL A 1087 -27.79 -71.61 0.67
CA VAL A 1087 -27.47 -70.28 1.23
C VAL A 1087 -27.44 -69.20 0.15
N ILE A 1088 -26.86 -69.48 -1.03
CA ILE A 1088 -26.93 -68.59 -2.20
C ILE A 1088 -28.38 -68.44 -2.68
N GLY A 1089 -29.18 -69.51 -2.65
CA GLY A 1089 -30.61 -69.48 -2.94
C GLY A 1089 -31.40 -68.59 -1.97
N LEU A 1090 -31.11 -68.67 -0.66
CA LEU A 1090 -31.68 -67.79 0.36
C LEU A 1090 -31.22 -66.34 0.19
N PHE A 1091 -29.96 -66.08 -0.16
CA PHE A 1091 -29.46 -64.74 -0.46
C PHE A 1091 -30.10 -64.16 -1.73
N ALA A 1092 -30.25 -64.96 -2.77
CA ALA A 1092 -30.93 -64.58 -4.01
C ALA A 1092 -32.43 -64.32 -3.79
N ALA A 1093 -33.11 -65.15 -2.97
CA ALA A 1093 -34.49 -64.93 -2.57
C ALA A 1093 -34.65 -63.67 -1.72
N GLY A 1094 -33.78 -63.43 -0.74
CA GLY A 1094 -33.74 -62.21 0.07
C GLY A 1094 -33.50 -60.96 -0.78
N ALA A 1095 -32.53 -61.02 -1.70
CA ALA A 1095 -32.27 -59.96 -2.67
C ALA A 1095 -33.46 -59.73 -3.63
N PHE A 1096 -34.15 -60.79 -4.06
CA PHE A 1096 -35.34 -60.69 -4.91
C PHE A 1096 -36.55 -60.10 -4.16
N ILE A 1097 -36.72 -60.42 -2.88
CA ILE A 1097 -37.74 -59.83 -2.00
C ILE A 1097 -37.44 -58.34 -1.76
N LEU A 1098 -36.19 -57.98 -1.45
CA LEU A 1098 -35.74 -56.60 -1.35
C LEU A 1098 -35.94 -55.84 -2.67
N TYR A 1099 -35.62 -56.44 -3.81
CA TYR A 1099 -35.81 -55.86 -5.15
C TYR A 1099 -37.30 -55.67 -5.49
N LYS A 1100 -38.17 -56.60 -5.11
CA LYS A 1100 -39.63 -56.49 -5.21
C LYS A 1100 -40.17 -55.34 -4.35
N PHE A 1101 -39.75 -55.22 -3.09
CA PHE A 1101 -40.17 -54.12 -2.22
C PHE A 1101 -39.65 -52.76 -2.72
N LYS A 1102 -38.41 -52.69 -3.21
CA LYS A 1102 -37.79 -51.46 -3.76
C LYS A 1102 -38.43 -50.96 -5.06
N ARG A 1103 -39.35 -51.73 -5.68
CA ARG A 1103 -40.11 -51.33 -6.88
C ARG A 1103 -41.57 -50.90 -6.63
N LYS A 1104 -41.96 -50.56 -5.39
CA LYS A 1104 -43.29 -49.96 -5.10
C LYS A 1104 -43.33 -48.51 -4.58
N ARG A 1105 -42.37 -47.67 -5.00
CA ARG A 1105 -42.62 -46.26 -5.41
C ARG A 1105 -41.45 -45.67 -6.23
N PRO A 1106 -41.69 -45.06 -7.40
CA PRO A 1106 -40.71 -44.24 -8.13
C PRO A 1106 -40.71 -42.77 -7.65
N GLY A 1107 -39.73 -41.92 -7.96
CA GLY A 1107 -38.45 -42.17 -8.65
C GLY A 1107 -38.13 -41.15 -9.75
N ARG A 1108 -37.09 -40.31 -9.54
CA ARG A 1108 -36.29 -39.53 -10.52
C ARG A 1108 -35.06 -39.01 -9.75
N THR A 1109 -33.81 -39.39 -10.00
CA THR A 1109 -32.93 -39.24 -11.19
C THR A 1109 -32.66 -37.77 -11.51
N VAL A 1110 -31.51 -37.23 -11.11
CA VAL A 1110 -30.19 -37.30 -11.78
C VAL A 1110 -30.07 -36.31 -12.93
N TYR A 1111 -29.08 -35.42 -12.83
CA TYR A 1111 -28.14 -35.15 -13.91
C TYR A 1111 -26.76 -34.89 -13.32
N ALA A 1112 -25.72 -35.36 -14.01
CA ALA A 1112 -24.33 -34.99 -13.78
C ALA A 1112 -23.61 -35.12 -15.12
N GLN A 1113 -22.92 -34.07 -15.56
CA GLN A 1113 -21.87 -34.18 -16.57
C GLN A 1113 -20.92 -32.98 -16.52
N MET A 1114 -19.67 -33.23 -16.89
CA MET A 1114 -18.61 -32.24 -17.13
C MET A 1114 -18.87 -31.56 -18.51
N HIS A 1115 -18.08 -30.62 -19.05
CA HIS A 1115 -16.70 -30.17 -18.81
C HIS A 1115 -16.56 -28.76 -19.44
N ASN A 1116 -15.60 -27.92 -19.01
CA ASN A 1116 -14.37 -27.68 -19.78
C ASN A 1116 -13.36 -26.77 -19.02
N GLU A 1117 -12.11 -26.73 -19.49
CA GLU A 1117 -11.03 -25.97 -18.85
C GLU A 1117 -10.99 -24.48 -19.23
N LYS A 1118 -10.35 -23.68 -18.36
CA LYS A 1118 -9.22 -22.84 -18.79
C LYS A 1118 -8.24 -22.59 -17.65
N GLU A 1119 -6.99 -22.27 -18.00
CA GLU A 1119 -5.89 -22.15 -17.03
C GLU A 1119 -5.99 -20.90 -16.15
N GLN A 1120 -5.50 -21.00 -14.92
CA GLN A 1120 -4.79 -19.90 -14.28
C GLN A 1120 -3.68 -20.47 -13.39
N GLU A 1121 -2.43 -20.14 -13.71
CA GLU A 1121 -1.25 -20.64 -13.00
C GLU A 1121 -1.09 -19.92 -11.65
N MET A 1122 -0.94 -20.71 -10.57
CA MET A 1122 -0.45 -20.21 -9.29
C MET A 1122 0.97 -20.72 -9.06
N THR A 1123 1.95 -20.01 -9.61
CA THR A 1123 3.38 -20.25 -9.37
C THR A 1123 3.87 -19.44 -8.17
N SER A 1124 3.96 -20.08 -7.02
CA SER A 1124 4.91 -19.66 -5.98
C SER A 1124 6.32 -20.14 -6.34
N PRO A 1125 7.31 -19.27 -6.16
CA PRO A 1125 8.42 -19.59 -5.25
C PRO A 1125 8.60 -18.44 -4.24
N VAL A 1126 8.85 -18.67 -2.95
CA VAL A 1126 10.00 -19.37 -2.35
C VAL A 1126 11.31 -18.66 -2.65
N SER A 1127 11.89 -18.07 -1.61
CA SER A 1127 13.17 -17.37 -1.61
C SER A 1127 14.36 -18.31 -1.75
N HIS A 1128 15.38 -17.88 -2.49
CA HIS A 1128 16.78 -18.20 -2.17
C HIS A 1128 17.65 -16.97 -2.44
N SER A 1129 18.63 -16.75 -1.56
CA SER A 1129 19.57 -15.63 -1.57
C SER A 1129 20.93 -16.04 -2.14
N GLU A 1130 21.56 -15.16 -2.92
CA GLU A 1130 23.01 -14.85 -2.80
C GLU A 1130 23.38 -13.60 -3.61
N ASP A 1131 24.53 -13.00 -3.26
CA ASP A 1131 24.98 -11.62 -3.53
C ASP A 1131 24.93 -11.09 -4.97
N VAL A 1132 24.50 -9.82 -5.12
CA VAL A 1132 25.24 -8.75 -5.83
C VAL A 1132 24.99 -7.40 -5.13
N GLN A 1133 26.03 -6.57 -4.99
CA GLN A 1133 25.95 -5.21 -4.45
C GLN A 1133 25.63 -4.18 -5.55
N GLY A 1134 24.73 -3.23 -5.29
CA GLY A 1134 24.44 -2.09 -6.18
C GLY A 1134 23.54 -1.06 -5.49
N ALA A 1135 23.78 0.22 -5.72
CA ALA A 1135 23.07 1.31 -5.05
C ALA A 1135 22.39 2.25 -6.06
N VAL A 1136 21.18 2.72 -5.72
CA VAL A 1136 20.61 3.99 -6.20
C VAL A 1136 19.90 4.64 -5.01
N GLN A 1137 19.87 5.98 -4.98
CA GLN A 1137 19.44 6.79 -3.84
C GLN A 1137 18.43 7.84 -4.29
N GLY A 1138 17.28 7.92 -3.61
CA GLY A 1138 16.23 8.92 -3.84
C GLY A 1138 16.02 9.84 -2.64
N ASN A 1139 15.91 11.15 -2.88
CA ASN A 1139 15.78 12.20 -1.86
C ASN A 1139 14.75 13.26 -2.27
N HIS A 1140 13.82 13.63 -1.37
CA HIS A 1140 12.90 14.76 -1.58
C HIS A 1140 12.66 15.56 -0.29
N SER A 1141 13.31 16.72 -0.17
CA SER A 1141 12.74 17.88 0.52
C SER A 1141 13.42 19.18 0.03
N GLY A 1142 12.63 20.24 -0.10
CA GLY A 1142 13.01 21.44 -0.86
C GLY A 1142 12.75 21.31 -2.36
N VAL A 1143 12.50 22.43 -3.05
CA VAL A 1143 12.27 22.46 -4.50
C VAL A 1143 13.62 22.40 -5.22
N VAL A 1144 14.10 21.18 -5.43
CA VAL A 1144 15.27 20.90 -6.28
C VAL A 1144 14.76 20.49 -7.66
N LEU A 1145 14.99 21.34 -8.67
CA LEU A 1145 14.74 20.99 -10.07
C LEU A 1145 15.87 20.05 -10.57
N SER A 1146 15.73 18.77 -10.22
CA SER A 1146 16.63 17.70 -10.63
C SER A 1146 16.40 17.33 -12.10
N ILE A 1147 16.90 18.16 -13.01
CA ILE A 1147 16.80 17.92 -14.45
C ILE A 1147 17.79 16.82 -14.83
N ASN A 1148 17.26 15.65 -15.16
CA ASN A 1148 18.04 14.60 -15.80
C ASN A 1148 18.19 14.92 -17.29
N SER A 1149 19.42 15.17 -17.74
CA SER A 1149 19.75 15.31 -19.15
C SER A 1149 19.30 14.06 -19.91
N ARG A 1150 18.46 14.23 -20.94
CA ARG A 1150 17.89 13.14 -21.75
C ARG A 1150 18.97 12.17 -22.23
N GLU A 1151 18.77 10.88 -22.01
CA GLU A 1151 19.75 9.85 -22.37
C GLU A 1151 20.00 9.80 -23.88
N MET A 1152 21.27 9.65 -24.26
CA MET A 1152 21.64 9.31 -25.63
C MET A 1152 21.41 7.82 -25.87
N HIS A 1153 20.35 7.48 -26.59
CA HIS A 1153 20.21 6.19 -27.26
C HIS A 1153 19.94 6.38 -28.75
N SER A 1154 20.61 5.55 -29.57
CA SER A 1154 20.66 5.57 -31.05
C SER A 1154 21.26 6.84 -31.70
N TYR A 1155 22.51 6.75 -32.18
CA TYR A 1155 22.98 7.32 -33.46
C TYR A 1155 24.41 6.85 -33.85
N LEU A 1156 24.68 5.53 -33.74
CA LEU A 1156 25.89 4.90 -34.31
C LEU A 1156 25.56 3.53 -34.92
N VAL A 1157 24.95 3.53 -36.10
CA VAL A 1157 24.89 2.36 -37.01
C VAL A 1157 25.08 2.81 -38.46
N SER A 1158 26.30 3.28 -38.77
CA SER A 1158 26.89 3.33 -40.11
C SER A 1158 28.39 3.58 -40.01
#